data_AF-A0A9Y2AH27-F1
#
_entry.id   AF-A0A9Y2AH27-F1
#
_cell.length_a   1.000
_cell.length_b   1.000
_cell.length_c   1.000
_cell.angle_alpha   90.00
_cell.angle_beta   90.00
_cell.angle_gamma   90.00
#
_symmetry.space_group_name_H-M   'P 1'
#
loop_
_entity.id
_entity.type
_entity.pdbx_description
1 polymer ?
#
loop_
_entity_poly.entity_id
_entity_poly.type
_entity_poly.pdbx_seq_one_letter_code
_entity_poly.pdbx_strand_id
1 'polypeptide(L)'
;MASKWVDDQYRIIRKIPGGNMSTLYLCEDQYGTPIVVKLFDKCSCGKNDDLQEKIFQREVESLEKVQHTNIVEIIDKGFDDALEKFYIVLEYVNGKNFEEAFEDLCINDYYPKLELMEQVLGAVEYLHKKDIVHRDLKPSNIMFNQDNVVKIIDFGISKFIDTFYSDYTVCNYSTPQYRSPEQAEGKTITGQSDIYSLGLIFYEIFKGEKIKDKDNLDISDLPEEIKDIISKMLNKETNLRYAKISEIKRDIVYTKSQLSQDKFLSLGLTKKASTLLFQYGYIDKDELPLAAAAIEKDLSGKHYIRTKRSDMNEISYDLMGKQYICICKIDNRNSKRFTIISIRFLNGAELMDRKENAYEVPYKVKISASGNRIVSTGEIDINKLIEEIMEYEKVKNQIKADNLHVKDIASKWSEILKLQRNKMEKEKCTIRYRSFTINEKENSIEVELEKDVLEIEFSPDNMLTMTMRNSIFKVYEVGFMRECKNSKMIIDLARNINIENVADSGEISISNKMFESALNRQTRALKNVRFKEIVNPTISDIIFNPEKATSRENELISAKDCKSSFIDKSKLLSLEMALSADDLFLLQGPPGTGKTTFISELVYQILKRNPQNQILIASQSHVAVDHSLTKIKELMSEIKMIRIGIKEKFSESVINYTLDAFCQEWTASVIAKCQEAVESYKAEIGIDESLQEKNNIILEIEQLSKSIEQLTEELSVIEEEKNKIDILNDKWKFINEKIISMKKLVHIKANCILGEELANIVDTFTEDIMALNNRLEEVLEESIHLSEQKDEFERKYEKINVDIESKEKDIECWKDFLCVSSGEEYDNLKVTIKNSLKENQIKYNQFSKIEGLCKAWITRVEQGDGLLQESVADATVVGATCLGIAGLGATVDLKFDWVIVDEAGKATPPEILVPIALGKKIVLVGDHKQLPPVIDENLIKQPQGNNYNITKKDLETSLFEYLEEHLNDKCKSILDEQYRMNPIIGELISQMFYDGKLISRTSKDKKSIPLKVFDNNSLVWLSTACRNDNKEEIIRSGQYYTYRNRCEAAVIFEYLLLINDELEELKLKKEVAIIAGYRAQRDLLTSIYESKYSARFNNITIEINTVDAFQGRETDIVFYSVVRSNEEGNLGFLKDARRLNVAFSRARELLIVVGNHQAVTRKIILDGQDNPFVGIMQYIYSNREDCLVEEVK
;
A
#
# COMPACT_ATOMS: atom_id res chain seq x y z
N MET A 1 -15.56 2.21 64.22
CA MET A 1 -16.03 3.37 63.42
C MET A 1 -15.78 3.00 61.98
N ALA A 2 -16.79 2.90 61.13
CA ALA A 2 -16.58 2.56 59.71
C ALA A 2 -15.71 3.64 59.07
N SER A 3 -14.64 3.26 58.36
CA SER A 3 -13.81 4.21 57.62
C SER A 3 -14.70 5.01 56.65
N LYS A 4 -14.45 6.31 56.53
CA LYS A 4 -15.11 7.16 55.51
C LYS A 4 -14.52 6.97 54.11
N TRP A 5 -13.53 6.09 53.98
CA TRP A 5 -12.70 5.90 52.81
C TRP A 5 -12.50 4.40 52.56
N VAL A 6 -12.45 4.00 51.29
CA VAL A 6 -11.98 2.69 50.84
C VAL A 6 -10.57 2.87 50.28
N ASP A 7 -9.64 2.03 50.73
CA ASP A 7 -8.21 2.03 50.40
C ASP A 7 -7.51 3.39 50.55
N ASP A 8 -7.99 4.23 51.48
CA ASP A 8 -7.57 5.63 51.67
C ASP A 8 -7.67 6.53 50.41
N GLN A 9 -8.25 6.03 49.31
CA GLN A 9 -8.34 6.72 48.02
C GLN A 9 -9.77 7.15 47.66
N TYR A 10 -10.78 6.39 48.08
CA TYR A 10 -12.17 6.59 47.64
C TYR A 10 -13.10 6.99 48.78
N ARG A 11 -13.62 8.21 48.73
CA ARG A 11 -14.48 8.75 49.78
C ARG A 11 -15.90 8.22 49.66
N ILE A 12 -16.40 7.52 50.66
CA ILE A 12 -17.77 7.00 50.68
C ILE A 12 -18.78 8.15 50.82
N ILE A 13 -19.66 8.31 49.84
CA ILE A 13 -20.78 9.27 49.88
C ILE A 13 -22.01 8.63 50.52
N ARG A 14 -22.46 7.49 49.96
CA ARG A 14 -23.62 6.75 50.42
C ARG A 14 -23.58 5.29 50.00
N LYS A 15 -24.24 4.42 50.75
CA LYS A 15 -24.48 3.02 50.37
C LYS A 15 -25.56 2.94 49.29
N ILE A 16 -25.31 2.18 48.23
CA ILE A 16 -26.29 1.87 47.18
C ILE A 16 -26.95 0.53 47.52
N PRO A 17 -28.26 0.33 47.27
CA PRO A 17 -28.87 -0.99 47.35
C PRO A 17 -28.10 -2.00 46.49
N GLY A 18 -27.63 -3.10 47.08
CA GLY A 18 -26.82 -4.11 46.41
C GLY A 18 -27.23 -5.53 46.80
N GLY A 19 -26.79 -6.52 46.01
CA GLY A 19 -27.10 -7.94 46.23
C GLY A 19 -26.55 -8.50 47.55
N ASN A 20 -27.02 -9.70 47.94
CA ASN A 20 -26.79 -10.32 49.25
C ASN A 20 -25.31 -10.57 49.65
N MET A 21 -24.34 -10.50 48.73
CA MET A 21 -22.95 -10.96 48.94
C MET A 21 -21.87 -9.92 48.63
N SER A 22 -22.25 -8.71 48.24
CA SER A 22 -21.29 -7.60 48.02
C SER A 22 -21.92 -6.28 48.41
N THR A 23 -21.15 -5.39 49.03
CA THR A 23 -21.66 -4.08 49.43
C THR A 23 -21.27 -3.02 48.41
N LEU A 24 -22.25 -2.33 47.84
CA LEU A 24 -22.04 -1.24 46.87
C LEU A 24 -22.06 0.12 47.57
N TYR A 25 -21.08 0.95 47.25
CA TYR A 25 -21.00 2.34 47.71
C TYR A 25 -20.86 3.27 46.51
N LEU A 26 -21.61 4.39 46.55
CA LEU A 26 -21.29 5.55 45.74
C LEU A 26 -20.15 6.29 46.43
N CYS A 27 -19.04 6.43 45.74
CA CYS A 27 -17.85 7.11 46.24
C CYS A 27 -17.46 8.27 45.32
N GLU A 28 -16.58 9.12 45.82
CA GLU A 28 -15.83 10.10 45.03
C GLU A 28 -14.35 9.74 45.06
N ASP A 29 -13.69 9.86 43.91
CA ASP A 29 -12.22 9.78 43.82
C ASP A 29 -11.55 11.05 44.39
N GLN A 30 -10.21 11.09 44.34
CA GLN A 30 -9.41 12.23 44.77
C GLN A 30 -9.67 13.54 44.02
N TYR A 31 -10.34 13.48 42.86
CA TYR A 31 -10.69 14.63 42.00
C TYR A 31 -12.16 15.05 42.14
N GLY A 32 -12.97 14.32 42.91
CA GLY A 32 -14.41 14.57 43.08
C GLY A 32 -15.29 13.93 42.00
N THR A 33 -14.77 12.97 41.24
CA THR A 33 -15.53 12.22 40.23
C THR A 33 -16.38 11.15 40.90
N PRO A 34 -17.70 11.05 40.61
CA PRO A 34 -18.55 10.01 41.16
C PRO A 34 -18.22 8.64 40.55
N ILE A 35 -18.03 7.64 41.41
CA ILE A 35 -17.68 6.25 41.06
C ILE A 35 -18.45 5.26 41.92
N VAL A 36 -18.57 4.01 41.49
CA VAL A 36 -19.20 2.94 42.28
C VAL A 36 -18.14 1.98 42.77
N VAL A 37 -18.02 1.79 44.08
CA VAL A 37 -17.11 0.82 44.68
C VAL A 37 -17.91 -0.39 45.16
N LYS A 38 -17.57 -1.58 44.65
CA LYS A 38 -18.15 -2.87 45.03
C LYS A 38 -17.18 -3.61 45.94
N LEU A 39 -17.56 -3.84 47.20
CA LEU A 39 -16.77 -4.56 48.20
C LEU A 39 -17.20 -6.02 48.34
N PHE A 40 -16.23 -6.93 48.45
CA PHE A 40 -16.41 -8.37 48.62
C PHE A 40 -15.77 -8.86 49.93
N ASP A 41 -16.45 -9.73 50.66
CA ASP A 41 -15.98 -10.28 51.95
C ASP A 41 -14.91 -11.38 51.76
N LYS A 42 -13.91 -11.44 52.64
CA LYS A 42 -12.85 -12.48 52.67
C LYS A 42 -13.35 -13.78 53.32
N CYS A 43 -13.01 -14.96 52.76
CA CYS A 43 -13.48 -16.27 53.27
C CYS A 43 -12.76 -16.62 54.58
N SER A 44 -13.48 -17.12 55.58
CA SER A 44 -12.90 -17.64 56.84
C SER A 44 -12.29 -19.04 56.70
N CYS A 45 -11.90 -19.44 55.49
CA CYS A 45 -11.80 -20.83 55.04
C CYS A 45 -10.33 -21.23 54.79
N GLY A 46 -9.57 -21.47 55.86
CA GLY A 46 -8.38 -22.34 55.92
C GLY A 46 -7.26 -22.26 54.85
N LYS A 47 -6.11 -21.70 55.25
CA LYS A 47 -4.71 -22.02 54.86
C LYS A 47 -4.15 -21.64 53.47
N ASN A 48 -4.87 -21.02 52.53
CA ASN A 48 -4.26 -20.54 51.27
C ASN A 48 -4.77 -19.15 50.82
N ASP A 49 -4.51 -18.10 51.61
CA ASP A 49 -4.86 -16.71 51.29
C ASP A 49 -4.27 -16.25 49.94
N ASP A 50 -3.04 -16.68 49.63
CA ASP A 50 -2.27 -16.29 48.44
C ASP A 50 -2.86 -16.81 47.12
N LEU A 51 -3.64 -17.89 47.17
CA LEU A 51 -4.28 -18.49 45.99
C LEU A 51 -5.58 -17.74 45.63
N GLN A 52 -6.33 -17.28 46.63
CA GLN A 52 -7.60 -16.57 46.41
C GLN A 52 -7.37 -15.19 45.79
N GLU A 53 -6.36 -14.47 46.27
CA GLU A 53 -5.97 -13.16 45.73
C GLU A 53 -5.51 -13.27 44.26
N LYS A 54 -4.65 -14.24 43.95
CA LYS A 54 -4.16 -14.48 42.58
C LYS A 54 -5.29 -14.84 41.60
N ILE A 55 -6.30 -15.57 42.07
CA ILE A 55 -7.43 -15.95 41.22
C ILE A 55 -8.39 -14.77 41.03
N PHE A 56 -8.69 -14.00 42.08
CA PHE A 56 -9.48 -12.78 41.98
C PHE A 56 -8.83 -11.77 41.02
N GLN A 57 -7.53 -11.52 41.15
CA GLN A 57 -6.79 -10.64 40.25
C GLN A 57 -6.86 -11.13 38.80
N ARG A 58 -6.59 -12.41 38.54
CA ARG A 58 -6.60 -13.00 37.19
C ARG A 58 -7.98 -12.88 36.50
N GLU A 59 -9.06 -13.11 37.23
CA GLU A 59 -10.41 -13.04 36.67
C GLU A 59 -10.84 -11.58 36.43
N VAL A 60 -10.52 -10.66 37.34
CA VAL A 60 -10.83 -9.24 37.16
C VAL A 60 -9.97 -8.61 36.05
N GLU A 61 -8.69 -9.00 35.91
CA GLU A 61 -7.84 -8.59 34.76
C GLU A 61 -8.42 -8.98 33.40
N SER A 62 -9.14 -10.10 33.34
CA SER A 62 -9.77 -10.55 32.09
C SER A 62 -11.00 -9.69 31.74
N LEU A 63 -11.68 -9.15 32.75
CA LEU A 63 -12.84 -8.27 32.61
C LEU A 63 -12.45 -6.79 32.44
N GLU A 64 -11.32 -6.35 32.97
CA GLU A 64 -10.78 -4.99 32.81
C GLU A 64 -10.47 -4.65 31.35
N LYS A 65 -10.12 -5.66 30.54
CA LYS A 65 -9.84 -5.51 29.10
C LYS A 65 -11.11 -5.34 28.25
N VAL A 66 -12.30 -5.36 28.85
CA VAL A 66 -13.59 -5.23 28.17
C VAL A 66 -13.93 -3.74 28.04
N GLN A 67 -13.70 -3.18 26.84
CA GLN A 67 -14.06 -1.80 26.52
C GLN A 67 -15.16 -1.77 25.46
N HIS A 68 -16.37 -1.34 25.86
CA HIS A 68 -17.52 -1.21 24.96
C HIS A 68 -18.52 -0.16 25.49
N THR A 69 -19.10 0.65 24.59
CA THR A 69 -20.01 1.76 24.95
C THR A 69 -21.20 1.33 25.82
N ASN A 70 -21.75 0.14 25.57
CA ASN A 70 -22.90 -0.41 26.29
C ASN A 70 -22.54 -1.35 27.46
N ILE A 71 -21.32 -1.26 27.98
CA ILE A 71 -20.81 -2.04 29.12
C ILE A 71 -20.26 -1.05 30.16
N VAL A 72 -20.45 -1.37 31.45
CA VAL A 72 -19.84 -0.62 32.55
C VAL A 72 -18.32 -0.81 32.58
N GLU A 73 -17.55 0.27 32.64
CA GLU A 73 -16.09 0.23 32.72
C GLU A 73 -15.60 -0.06 34.15
N ILE A 74 -14.60 -0.94 34.26
CA ILE A 74 -13.85 -1.18 35.50
C ILE A 74 -12.68 -0.18 35.52
N ILE A 75 -12.68 0.71 36.51
CA ILE A 75 -11.71 1.81 36.63
C ILE A 75 -10.50 1.38 37.47
N ASP A 76 -10.73 0.67 38.57
CA ASP A 76 -9.69 0.24 39.50
C ASP A 76 -10.12 -1.03 40.27
N LYS A 77 -9.17 -1.70 40.92
CA LYS A 77 -9.40 -2.86 41.79
C LYS A 77 -8.28 -2.98 42.82
N GLY A 78 -8.59 -3.59 43.96
CA GLY A 78 -7.57 -3.83 44.96
C GLY A 78 -8.08 -4.63 46.15
N PHE A 79 -7.27 -4.63 47.21
CA PHE A 79 -7.61 -5.18 48.51
C PHE A 79 -7.39 -4.09 49.55
N ASP A 80 -8.44 -3.77 50.31
CA ASP A 80 -8.37 -2.81 51.40
C ASP A 80 -7.94 -3.55 52.68
N ASP A 81 -6.69 -3.33 53.10
CA ASP A 81 -6.10 -3.95 54.30
C ASP A 81 -6.84 -3.57 55.60
N ALA A 82 -7.43 -2.37 55.67
CA ALA A 82 -8.12 -1.89 56.85
C ALA A 82 -9.54 -2.49 56.98
N LEU A 83 -10.20 -2.75 55.85
CA LEU A 83 -11.51 -3.40 55.79
C LEU A 83 -11.43 -4.92 55.68
N GLU A 84 -10.25 -5.48 55.38
CA GLU A 84 -10.01 -6.88 55.00
C GLU A 84 -10.92 -7.35 53.86
N LYS A 85 -11.09 -6.51 52.82
CA LYS A 85 -12.02 -6.77 51.70
C LYS A 85 -11.41 -6.47 50.35
N PHE A 86 -11.75 -7.30 49.36
CA PHE A 86 -11.48 -6.99 47.95
C PHE A 86 -12.46 -5.92 47.46
N TYR A 87 -12.00 -5.02 46.61
CA TYR A 87 -12.84 -4.00 45.99
C TYR A 87 -12.64 -3.93 44.47
N ILE A 88 -13.70 -3.51 43.78
CA ILE A 88 -13.68 -3.13 42.37
C ILE A 88 -14.34 -1.76 42.24
N VAL A 89 -13.71 -0.86 41.51
CA VAL A 89 -14.20 0.48 41.18
C VAL A 89 -14.77 0.47 39.77
N LEU A 90 -16.00 0.94 39.64
CA LEU A 90 -16.76 0.98 38.40
C LEU A 90 -17.15 2.43 38.08
N GLU A 91 -17.32 2.72 36.79
CA GLU A 91 -17.93 3.99 36.39
C GLU A 91 -19.34 4.15 37.01
N TYR A 92 -19.69 5.38 37.38
CA TYR A 92 -21.04 5.70 37.84
C TYR A 92 -21.96 5.99 36.66
N VAL A 93 -22.97 5.14 36.45
CA VAL A 93 -24.01 5.38 35.45
C VAL A 93 -25.16 6.18 36.08
N ASN A 94 -25.32 7.44 35.65
CA ASN A 94 -26.44 8.28 36.09
C ASN A 94 -27.71 7.97 35.28
N GLY A 95 -28.58 7.13 35.82
CA GLY A 95 -29.78 6.66 35.12
C GLY A 95 -30.68 5.77 35.98
N LYS A 96 -31.64 5.09 35.34
CA LYS A 96 -32.49 4.06 35.96
C LYS A 96 -32.14 2.69 35.38
N ASN A 97 -32.33 1.63 36.17
CA ASN A 97 -32.30 0.26 35.62
C ASN A 97 -33.63 -0.11 34.96
N PHE A 98 -33.65 -1.17 34.15
CA PHE A 98 -34.86 -1.61 33.44
C PHE A 98 -35.97 -2.07 34.40
N GLU A 99 -35.64 -2.45 35.62
CA GLU A 99 -36.61 -2.83 36.65
C GLU A 99 -37.37 -1.61 37.19
N GLU A 100 -36.66 -0.51 37.46
CA GLU A 100 -37.17 0.78 37.94
C GLU A 100 -37.92 1.56 36.85
N ALA A 101 -37.49 1.42 35.60
CA ALA A 101 -38.07 2.11 34.46
C ALA A 101 -39.11 1.28 33.70
N PHE A 102 -39.54 0.15 34.24
CA PHE A 102 -40.42 -0.77 33.54
C PHE A 102 -41.66 -0.07 32.94
N GLU A 103 -42.36 0.74 33.74
CA GLU A 103 -43.54 1.49 33.29
C GLU A 103 -43.19 2.48 32.16
N ASP A 104 -42.08 3.21 32.29
CA ASP A 104 -41.60 4.17 31.29
C ASP A 104 -41.25 3.46 29.95
N LEU A 105 -40.63 2.28 30.04
CA LEU A 105 -40.21 1.46 28.89
C LEU A 105 -41.40 0.85 28.13
N CYS A 106 -42.47 0.51 28.85
CA CYS A 106 -43.66 -0.13 28.28
C CYS A 106 -44.54 0.83 27.47
N ILE A 107 -44.49 2.14 27.76
CA ILE A 107 -45.29 3.19 27.08
C ILE A 107 -44.86 3.40 25.61
N ASN A 108 -43.62 3.07 25.25
CA ASN A 108 -43.09 3.33 23.91
C ASN A 108 -43.66 2.40 22.82
N ASP A 109 -43.71 2.92 21.59
CA ASP A 109 -43.95 2.12 20.39
C ASP A 109 -42.90 1.00 20.23
N TYR A 110 -43.19 0.01 19.39
CA TYR A 110 -42.30 -1.14 19.16
C TYR A 110 -40.90 -0.76 18.65
N TYR A 111 -40.78 0.32 17.87
CA TYR A 111 -39.51 0.71 17.26
C TYR A 111 -38.44 1.16 18.28
N PRO A 112 -38.71 2.11 19.20
CA PRO A 112 -37.77 2.44 20.29
C PRO A 112 -37.40 1.23 21.16
N LYS A 113 -38.34 0.32 21.42
CA LYS A 113 -38.07 -0.92 22.17
C LYS A 113 -37.06 -1.82 21.45
N LEU A 114 -37.13 -1.90 20.11
CA LEU A 114 -36.15 -2.61 19.29
C LEU A 114 -34.77 -1.92 19.25
N GLU A 115 -34.68 -0.59 19.41
CA GLU A 115 -33.41 0.12 19.56
C GLU A 115 -32.73 -0.18 20.90
N LEU A 116 -33.49 -0.18 21.99
CA LEU A 116 -32.98 -0.59 23.31
C LEU A 116 -32.51 -2.05 23.28
N MET A 117 -33.28 -2.93 22.62
CA MET A 117 -32.91 -4.34 22.42
C MET A 117 -31.59 -4.51 21.67
N GLU A 118 -31.37 -3.72 20.62
CA GLU A 118 -30.14 -3.78 19.83
C GLU A 118 -28.90 -3.35 20.64
N GLN A 119 -29.02 -2.32 21.49
CA GLN A 119 -27.93 -1.87 22.36
C GLN A 119 -27.52 -2.96 23.37
N VAL A 120 -28.49 -3.60 24.04
CA VAL A 120 -28.23 -4.70 24.98
C VAL A 120 -27.59 -5.90 24.27
N LEU A 121 -28.13 -6.28 23.11
CA LEU A 121 -27.58 -7.37 22.31
C LEU A 121 -26.15 -7.05 21.82
N GLY A 122 -25.83 -5.79 21.52
CA GLY A 122 -24.47 -5.36 21.20
C GLY A 122 -23.46 -5.61 22.31
N ALA A 123 -23.81 -5.26 23.55
CA ALA A 123 -22.99 -5.54 24.71
C ALA A 123 -22.76 -7.04 24.91
N VAL A 124 -23.82 -7.86 24.87
CA VAL A 124 -23.69 -9.31 25.12
C VAL A 124 -22.98 -10.02 23.97
N GLU A 125 -23.16 -9.58 22.72
CA GLU A 125 -22.40 -10.12 21.58
C GLU A 125 -20.90 -9.87 21.73
N TYR A 126 -20.52 -8.68 22.20
CA TYR A 126 -19.13 -8.34 22.47
C TYR A 126 -18.52 -9.29 23.52
N LEU A 127 -19.25 -9.56 24.61
CA LEU A 127 -18.81 -10.51 25.64
C LEU A 127 -18.66 -11.92 25.08
N HIS A 128 -19.63 -12.41 24.32
CA HIS A 128 -19.57 -13.75 23.72
C HIS A 128 -18.40 -13.91 22.74
N LYS A 129 -18.03 -12.85 22.00
CA LYS A 129 -16.83 -12.85 21.12
C LYS A 129 -15.50 -12.93 21.88
N LYS A 130 -15.52 -12.61 23.17
CA LYS A 130 -14.38 -12.72 24.10
C LYS A 130 -14.47 -13.98 24.96
N ASP A 131 -15.35 -14.93 24.59
CA ASP A 131 -15.64 -16.17 25.33
C ASP A 131 -16.16 -15.94 26.76
N ILE A 132 -16.75 -14.77 27.03
CA ILE A 132 -17.36 -14.41 28.32
C ILE A 132 -18.88 -14.58 28.23
N VAL A 133 -19.46 -15.40 29.12
CA VAL A 133 -20.92 -15.57 29.26
C VAL A 133 -21.38 -14.87 30.54
N HIS A 134 -22.46 -14.08 30.49
CA HIS A 134 -22.88 -13.23 31.60
C HIS A 134 -23.58 -14.00 32.74
N ARG A 135 -24.45 -14.98 32.43
CA ARG A 135 -25.07 -15.94 33.38
C ARG A 135 -26.05 -15.37 34.43
N ASP A 136 -26.18 -14.05 34.57
CA ASP A 136 -27.17 -13.36 35.43
C ASP A 136 -27.84 -12.15 34.78
N LEU A 137 -28.24 -12.25 33.52
CA LEU A 137 -28.99 -11.16 32.88
C LEU A 137 -30.38 -11.06 33.49
N LYS A 138 -30.71 -9.88 34.02
CA LYS A 138 -32.01 -9.50 34.62
C LYS A 138 -32.21 -7.99 34.51
N PRO A 139 -33.44 -7.46 34.63
CA PRO A 139 -33.72 -6.03 34.45
C PRO A 139 -32.91 -5.11 35.38
N SER A 140 -32.62 -5.51 36.61
CA SER A 140 -31.80 -4.72 37.55
C SER A 140 -30.33 -4.57 37.14
N ASN A 141 -29.83 -5.41 36.22
CA ASN A 141 -28.43 -5.40 35.77
C ASN A 141 -28.23 -4.61 34.45
N ILE A 142 -29.29 -4.00 33.92
CA ILE A 142 -29.27 -3.22 32.68
C ILE A 142 -29.77 -1.80 33.01
N MET A 143 -28.90 -0.80 32.86
CA MET A 143 -29.23 0.61 33.08
C MET A 143 -29.28 1.39 31.78
N PHE A 144 -30.05 2.47 31.74
CA PHE A 144 -29.96 3.48 30.69
C PHE A 144 -29.86 4.87 31.30
N ASN A 145 -29.05 5.72 30.69
CA ASN A 145 -28.84 7.09 31.13
C ASN A 145 -29.87 8.06 30.51
N GLN A 146 -29.74 9.36 30.81
CA GLN A 146 -30.63 10.40 30.30
C GLN A 146 -30.58 10.58 28.76
N ASP A 147 -29.54 10.06 28.11
CA ASP A 147 -29.33 10.13 26.65
C ASP A 147 -29.78 8.84 25.92
N ASN A 148 -30.56 7.97 26.58
CA ASN A 148 -31.01 6.66 26.08
C ASN A 148 -29.88 5.68 25.72
N VAL A 149 -28.69 5.85 26.30
CA VAL A 149 -27.58 4.90 26.17
C VAL A 149 -27.73 3.81 27.22
N VAL A 150 -27.84 2.55 26.77
CA VAL A 150 -27.99 1.38 27.64
C VAL A 150 -26.61 0.83 28.02
N LYS A 151 -26.39 0.50 29.30
CA LYS A 151 -25.17 -0.13 29.82
C LYS A 151 -25.51 -1.34 30.70
N ILE A 152 -24.76 -2.42 30.52
CA ILE A 152 -24.79 -3.59 31.42
C ILE A 152 -23.87 -3.32 32.60
N ILE A 153 -24.40 -3.42 33.83
CA ILE A 153 -23.72 -2.92 35.05
C ILE A 153 -23.22 -4.00 36.03
N ASP A 154 -23.55 -5.28 35.86
CA ASP A 154 -23.06 -6.34 36.78
C ASP A 154 -22.69 -7.64 36.05
N PHE A 155 -21.39 -7.92 35.92
CA PHE A 155 -20.80 -9.02 35.16
C PHE A 155 -20.95 -10.44 35.75
N GLY A 156 -21.78 -10.64 36.77
CA GLY A 156 -21.84 -11.93 37.45
C GLY A 156 -20.53 -12.29 38.17
N ILE A 157 -19.65 -11.32 38.41
CA ILE A 157 -18.39 -11.44 39.21
C ILE A 157 -18.68 -12.07 40.58
N SER A 158 -19.83 -11.73 41.18
CA SER A 158 -20.31 -12.31 42.42
C SER A 158 -20.49 -13.84 42.37
N LYS A 159 -20.76 -14.43 41.19
CA LYS A 159 -20.93 -15.89 41.05
C LYS A 159 -19.63 -16.65 40.80
N PHE A 160 -18.64 -15.99 40.18
CA PHE A 160 -17.28 -16.53 40.13
C PHE A 160 -16.76 -16.68 41.56
N ILE A 161 -16.92 -15.62 42.35
CA ILE A 161 -16.73 -15.63 43.79
C ILE A 161 -17.55 -16.77 44.41
N ASP A 162 -18.87 -16.89 44.27
CA ASP A 162 -19.63 -18.01 44.87
C ASP A 162 -19.13 -19.44 44.55
N THR A 163 -18.52 -19.64 43.39
CA THR A 163 -17.87 -20.91 43.00
C THR A 163 -16.58 -21.18 43.79
N PHE A 164 -15.87 -20.13 44.21
CA PHE A 164 -14.72 -20.19 45.12
C PHE A 164 -15.11 -20.34 46.60
N TYR A 165 -16.28 -19.85 47.01
CA TYR A 165 -16.69 -19.77 48.42
C TYR A 165 -17.62 -20.92 48.87
N SER A 166 -18.05 -21.85 48.00
CA SER A 166 -18.92 -22.98 48.40
C SER A 166 -18.76 -24.26 47.56
N ASP A 167 -18.74 -25.43 48.22
CA ASP A 167 -18.86 -26.77 47.62
C ASP A 167 -20.29 -27.09 47.10
N TYR A 168 -21.18 -26.09 47.04
CA TYR A 168 -22.60 -26.29 46.73
C TYR A 168 -22.91 -26.06 45.24
N THR A 169 -23.71 -26.97 44.71
CA THR A 169 -24.14 -27.08 43.32
C THR A 169 -24.70 -25.77 42.76
N VAL A 170 -24.37 -25.46 41.49
CA VAL A 170 -24.71 -24.28 40.67
C VAL A 170 -26.22 -23.90 40.65
N CYS A 171 -27.10 -24.75 41.19
CA CYS A 171 -28.55 -24.64 41.12
C CYS A 171 -29.20 -23.51 41.94
N ASN A 172 -28.49 -22.84 42.86
CA ASN A 172 -29.06 -21.79 43.71
C ASN A 172 -28.69 -20.34 43.33
N TYR A 173 -27.83 -20.14 42.33
CA TYR A 173 -27.15 -18.85 42.15
C TYR A 173 -27.76 -17.91 41.12
N SER A 174 -28.99 -18.10 40.63
CA SER A 174 -29.66 -17.10 39.77
C SER A 174 -31.00 -16.71 40.35
N THR A 175 -31.41 -15.46 40.10
CA THR A 175 -32.79 -15.02 40.33
C THR A 175 -33.72 -16.01 39.62
N PRO A 176 -34.59 -16.77 40.33
CA PRO A 176 -35.34 -17.87 39.73
C PRO A 176 -36.16 -17.44 38.51
N GLN A 177 -36.54 -16.16 38.46
CA GLN A 177 -37.40 -15.54 37.47
C GLN A 177 -36.76 -15.23 36.10
N TYR A 178 -35.43 -15.27 35.92
CA TYR A 178 -34.81 -15.09 34.58
C TYR A 178 -33.89 -16.24 34.14
N ARG A 179 -33.77 -17.28 34.98
CA ARG A 179 -33.01 -18.51 34.70
C ARG A 179 -33.44 -19.23 33.41
N SER A 180 -32.47 -19.71 32.63
CA SER A 180 -32.70 -20.59 31.48
C SER A 180 -32.90 -22.07 31.88
N PRO A 181 -33.50 -22.91 31.02
CA PRO A 181 -33.74 -24.32 31.33
C PRO A 181 -32.45 -25.09 31.67
N GLU A 182 -31.39 -24.90 30.88
CA GLU A 182 -30.11 -25.55 31.13
C GLU A 182 -29.44 -25.08 32.44
N GLN A 183 -29.66 -23.83 32.85
CA GLN A 183 -29.23 -23.35 34.18
C GLN A 183 -30.05 -23.97 35.31
N ALA A 184 -31.34 -24.23 35.10
CA ALA A 184 -32.21 -24.86 36.11
C ALA A 184 -31.90 -26.36 36.30
N GLU A 185 -31.49 -27.03 35.23
CA GLU A 185 -31.13 -28.45 35.21
C GLU A 185 -29.64 -28.72 35.55
N GLY A 186 -28.84 -27.66 35.76
CA GLY A 186 -27.40 -27.80 36.06
C GLY A 186 -26.55 -28.28 34.89
N LYS A 187 -27.01 -28.08 33.65
CA LYS A 187 -26.28 -28.41 32.42
C LYS A 187 -25.25 -27.32 32.06
N THR A 188 -24.39 -27.60 31.08
CA THR A 188 -23.35 -26.67 30.61
C THR A 188 -23.96 -25.35 30.12
N ILE A 189 -23.58 -24.24 30.76
CA ILE A 189 -24.04 -22.90 30.44
C ILE A 189 -23.24 -22.35 29.26
N THR A 190 -23.91 -21.88 28.23
CA THR A 190 -23.31 -21.28 27.03
C THR A 190 -23.89 -19.90 26.76
N GLY A 191 -23.41 -19.19 25.72
CA GLY A 191 -24.01 -17.92 25.30
C GLY A 191 -25.53 -18.01 25.01
N GLN A 192 -26.05 -19.20 24.70
CA GLN A 192 -27.48 -19.42 24.49
C GLN A 192 -28.31 -19.28 25.78
N SER A 193 -27.68 -19.41 26.95
CA SER A 193 -28.34 -19.18 28.24
C SER A 193 -28.61 -17.69 28.49
N ASP A 194 -27.69 -16.82 28.05
CA ASP A 194 -27.89 -15.37 28.06
C ASP A 194 -29.00 -14.97 27.08
N ILE A 195 -29.06 -15.61 25.90
CA ILE A 195 -30.12 -15.37 24.89
C ILE A 195 -31.51 -15.66 25.47
N TYR A 196 -31.68 -16.76 26.20
CA TYR A 196 -32.97 -17.09 26.85
C TYR A 196 -33.34 -16.06 27.92
N SER A 197 -32.38 -15.67 28.75
CA SER A 197 -32.58 -14.67 29.81
C SER A 197 -33.00 -13.32 29.23
N LEU A 198 -32.36 -12.88 28.13
CA LEU A 198 -32.76 -11.69 27.38
C LEU A 198 -34.15 -11.84 26.76
N GLY A 199 -34.51 -13.03 26.29
CA GLY A 199 -35.84 -13.31 25.76
C GLY A 199 -36.95 -13.03 26.76
N LEU A 200 -36.73 -13.39 28.04
CA LEU A 200 -37.68 -13.11 29.11
C LEU A 200 -37.77 -11.61 29.42
N ILE A 201 -36.63 -10.90 29.44
CA ILE A 201 -36.59 -9.45 29.70
C ILE A 201 -37.36 -8.70 28.59
N PHE A 202 -37.08 -9.00 27.32
CA PHE A 202 -37.73 -8.31 26.22
C PHE A 202 -39.18 -8.74 26.03
N TYR A 203 -39.55 -9.97 26.41
CA TYR A 203 -40.96 -10.36 26.50
C TYR A 203 -41.75 -9.42 27.42
N GLU A 204 -41.25 -9.14 28.63
CA GLU A 204 -41.91 -8.23 29.58
C GLU A 204 -42.04 -6.80 29.02
N ILE A 205 -40.98 -6.29 28.38
CA ILE A 205 -40.96 -4.94 27.80
C ILE A 205 -41.93 -4.81 26.62
N PHE A 206 -41.98 -5.82 25.74
CA PHE A 206 -42.86 -5.80 24.57
C PHE A 206 -44.33 -6.03 24.92
N LYS A 207 -44.63 -6.95 25.85
CA LYS A 207 -46.00 -7.23 26.29
C LYS A 207 -46.53 -6.15 27.24
N GLY A 208 -45.65 -5.48 27.98
CA GLY A 208 -46.03 -4.47 28.97
C GLY A 208 -46.43 -5.06 30.33
N GLU A 209 -46.16 -6.33 30.57
CA GLU A 209 -46.57 -7.07 31.77
C GLU A 209 -45.40 -7.87 32.35
N LYS A 210 -45.29 -7.93 33.68
CA LYS A 210 -44.27 -8.77 34.35
C LYS A 210 -44.67 -10.25 34.32
N ILE A 211 -43.70 -11.13 34.13
CA ILE A 211 -43.90 -12.59 34.06
C ILE A 211 -44.36 -13.13 35.42
N LYS A 212 -45.54 -13.75 35.45
CA LYS A 212 -46.08 -14.46 36.62
C LYS A 212 -45.78 -15.96 36.59
N ASP A 213 -45.84 -16.56 35.41
CA ASP A 213 -45.56 -17.98 35.16
C ASP A 213 -44.73 -18.11 33.87
N LYS A 214 -43.55 -18.74 33.98
CA LYS A 214 -42.63 -18.93 32.85
C LYS A 214 -43.02 -20.04 31.90
N ASP A 215 -43.80 -21.00 32.38
CA ASP A 215 -44.17 -22.17 31.60
C ASP A 215 -45.38 -21.89 30.69
N ASN A 216 -46.05 -20.75 30.86
CA ASN A 216 -47.22 -20.35 30.09
C ASN A 216 -47.17 -18.85 29.70
N LEU A 217 -46.23 -18.49 28.82
CA LEU A 217 -46.07 -17.13 28.30
C LEU A 217 -46.99 -16.92 27.08
N ASP A 218 -47.91 -15.96 27.18
CA ASP A 218 -48.77 -15.59 26.07
C ASP A 218 -48.11 -14.51 25.19
N ILE A 219 -47.91 -14.84 23.91
CA ILE A 219 -47.35 -13.96 22.87
C ILE A 219 -48.36 -13.65 21.75
N SER A 220 -49.65 -14.00 21.89
CA SER A 220 -50.64 -13.87 20.80
C SER A 220 -50.84 -12.44 20.30
N ASP A 221 -50.71 -11.46 21.19
CA ASP A 221 -51.03 -10.05 20.91
C ASP A 221 -49.84 -9.25 20.39
N LEU A 222 -48.67 -9.88 20.24
CA LEU A 222 -47.48 -9.25 19.66
C LEU A 222 -47.54 -9.34 18.12
N PRO A 223 -47.00 -8.33 17.38
CA PRO A 223 -46.81 -8.45 15.94
C PRO A 223 -46.08 -9.74 15.57
N GLU A 224 -46.49 -10.43 14.50
CA GLU A 224 -45.93 -11.74 14.12
C GLU A 224 -44.40 -11.68 13.98
N GLU A 225 -43.85 -10.56 13.50
CA GLU A 225 -42.40 -10.37 13.33
C GLU A 225 -41.65 -10.25 14.67
N ILE A 226 -42.28 -9.73 15.72
CA ILE A 226 -41.68 -9.64 17.06
C ILE A 226 -41.90 -10.97 17.81
N LYS A 227 -43.06 -11.58 17.62
CA LYS A 227 -43.44 -12.89 18.15
C LYS A 227 -42.48 -13.98 17.68
N ASP A 228 -42.05 -13.96 16.42
CA ASP A 228 -41.04 -14.88 15.88
C ASP A 228 -39.68 -14.74 16.57
N ILE A 229 -39.23 -13.52 16.84
CA ILE A 229 -37.95 -13.27 17.53
C ILE A 229 -38.03 -13.77 18.98
N ILE A 230 -39.07 -13.36 19.71
CA ILE A 230 -39.23 -13.70 21.13
C ILE A 230 -39.44 -15.21 21.32
N SER A 231 -40.24 -15.87 20.48
CA SER A 231 -40.47 -17.32 20.56
C SER A 231 -39.21 -18.14 20.31
N LYS A 232 -38.37 -17.75 19.34
CA LYS A 232 -37.07 -18.40 19.09
C LYS A 232 -36.09 -18.16 20.24
N MET A 233 -36.04 -16.97 20.83
CA MET A 233 -35.18 -16.69 22.00
C MET A 233 -35.59 -17.52 23.23
N LEU A 234 -36.89 -17.74 23.42
CA LEU A 234 -37.47 -18.46 24.55
C LEU A 234 -37.62 -19.97 24.33
N ASN A 235 -37.04 -20.53 23.27
CA ASN A 235 -37.12 -21.97 23.03
C ASN A 235 -36.37 -22.75 24.12
N LYS A 236 -37.03 -23.78 24.68
CA LYS A 236 -36.43 -24.64 25.73
C LYS A 236 -35.31 -25.52 25.19
N GLU A 237 -35.38 -25.93 23.93
CA GLU A 237 -34.35 -26.71 23.24
C GLU A 237 -33.27 -25.79 22.64
N THR A 238 -32.01 -25.98 23.02
CA THR A 238 -30.88 -25.14 22.57
C THR A 238 -30.66 -25.20 21.05
N ASN A 239 -30.89 -26.34 20.41
CA ASN A 239 -30.80 -26.50 18.95
C ASN A 239 -31.87 -25.73 18.16
N LEU A 240 -32.98 -25.36 18.81
CA LEU A 240 -34.06 -24.57 18.21
C LEU A 240 -34.04 -23.10 18.65
N ARG A 241 -33.14 -22.75 19.60
CA ARG A 241 -32.85 -21.38 20.01
C ARG A 241 -31.82 -20.76 19.06
N TYR A 242 -31.76 -19.43 18.99
CA TYR A 242 -30.69 -18.76 18.26
C TYR A 242 -29.32 -19.22 18.75
N ALA A 243 -28.45 -19.61 17.83
CA ALA A 243 -27.11 -20.07 18.16
C ALA A 243 -26.21 -18.91 18.56
N LYS A 244 -26.43 -17.73 17.96
CA LYS A 244 -25.62 -16.52 18.17
C LYS A 244 -26.47 -15.25 18.15
N ILE A 245 -26.05 -14.23 18.91
CA ILE A 245 -26.73 -12.91 18.94
C ILE A 245 -26.76 -12.21 17.57
N SER A 246 -25.76 -12.44 16.71
CA SER A 246 -25.74 -11.89 15.34
C SER A 246 -26.93 -12.32 14.46
N GLU A 247 -27.59 -13.44 14.78
CA GLU A 247 -28.80 -13.91 14.09
C GLU A 247 -30.01 -13.09 14.54
N ILE A 248 -30.13 -12.86 15.85
CA ILE A 248 -31.18 -12.03 16.46
C ILE A 248 -31.12 -10.60 15.91
N LYS A 249 -29.92 -10.01 15.83
CA LYS A 249 -29.74 -8.67 15.25
C LYS A 249 -30.17 -8.58 13.79
N ARG A 250 -29.91 -9.62 12.98
CA ARG A 250 -30.38 -9.68 11.59
C ARG A 250 -31.91 -9.69 11.51
N ASP A 251 -32.55 -10.48 12.37
CA ASP A 251 -34.01 -10.52 12.44
C ASP A 251 -34.58 -9.20 12.97
N ILE A 252 -33.94 -8.53 13.94
CA ILE A 252 -34.32 -7.18 14.40
C ILE A 252 -34.21 -6.15 13.27
N VAL A 253 -33.12 -6.15 12.49
CA VAL A 253 -32.97 -5.23 11.35
C VAL A 253 -34.06 -5.50 10.31
N TYR A 254 -34.36 -6.77 10.03
CA TYR A 254 -35.46 -7.16 9.16
C TYR A 254 -36.81 -6.68 9.71
N THR A 255 -37.12 -6.91 10.98
CA THR A 255 -38.35 -6.49 11.65
C THR A 255 -38.49 -4.97 11.73
N LYS A 256 -37.41 -4.24 12.05
CA LYS A 256 -37.37 -2.76 11.94
C LYS A 256 -37.66 -2.33 10.51
N SER A 257 -37.09 -3.02 9.51
CA SER A 257 -37.39 -2.72 8.11
C SER A 257 -38.84 -3.04 7.74
N GLN A 258 -39.46 -4.09 8.28
CA GLN A 258 -40.87 -4.43 8.04
C GLN A 258 -41.82 -3.43 8.71
N LEU A 259 -41.57 -3.06 9.96
CA LEU A 259 -42.28 -1.99 10.70
C LEU A 259 -42.14 -0.61 10.02
N SER A 260 -41.08 -0.43 9.22
CA SER A 260 -40.86 0.76 8.36
C SER A 260 -41.49 0.62 6.95
N GLN A 261 -41.75 -0.60 6.47
CA GLN A 261 -42.02 -0.93 5.06
C GLN A 261 -43.45 -0.69 4.58
N ASP A 262 -44.41 -0.48 5.48
CA ASP A 262 -45.78 -0.08 5.09
C ASP A 262 -45.89 1.41 4.69
N LYS A 263 -44.79 2.16 4.79
CA LYS A 263 -44.76 3.60 4.47
C LYS A 263 -43.97 3.90 3.18
N PHE A 264 -44.54 4.73 2.30
CA PHE A 264 -43.93 5.12 1.02
C PHE A 264 -43.96 6.63 0.78
N LEU A 265 -42.92 7.12 0.11
CA LEU A 265 -42.77 8.47 -0.39
C LEU A 265 -43.37 8.58 -1.79
N SER A 266 -44.36 9.46 -1.94
CA SER A 266 -45.03 9.74 -3.22
C SER A 266 -44.34 10.89 -3.95
N LEU A 267 -43.88 10.65 -5.19
CA LEU A 267 -43.18 11.65 -6.01
C LEU A 267 -43.92 11.95 -7.31
N GLY A 268 -44.11 13.23 -7.63
CA GLY A 268 -44.63 13.68 -8.92
C GLY A 268 -43.52 13.69 -9.98
N LEU A 269 -43.88 13.50 -11.25
CA LEU A 269 -42.92 13.51 -12.36
C LEU A 269 -43.28 14.58 -13.39
N THR A 270 -42.32 15.42 -13.75
CA THR A 270 -42.50 16.42 -14.82
C THR A 270 -42.12 15.88 -16.20
N LYS A 271 -42.71 16.44 -17.26
CA LYS A 271 -42.37 16.09 -18.64
C LYS A 271 -40.89 16.34 -18.96
N LYS A 272 -40.29 17.37 -18.36
CA LYS A 272 -38.85 17.70 -18.51
C LYS A 272 -37.94 16.56 -18.03
N ALA A 273 -38.27 15.90 -16.93
CA ALA A 273 -37.51 14.75 -16.43
C ALA A 273 -37.61 13.54 -17.38
N SER A 274 -38.80 13.28 -17.93
CA SER A 274 -39.03 12.24 -18.94
C SER A 274 -38.21 12.46 -20.22
N THR A 275 -38.24 13.69 -20.76
CA THR A 275 -37.48 14.04 -21.97
C THR A 275 -35.97 13.89 -21.77
N LEU A 276 -35.44 14.20 -20.58
CA LEU A 276 -34.03 13.99 -20.27
C LEU A 276 -33.67 12.49 -20.26
N LEU A 277 -34.45 11.63 -19.59
CA LEU A 277 -34.18 10.19 -19.60
C LEU A 277 -34.20 9.60 -21.02
N PHE A 278 -35.11 10.08 -21.88
CA PHE A 278 -35.16 9.68 -23.28
C PHE A 278 -33.94 10.17 -24.07
N GLN A 279 -33.55 11.44 -23.95
CA GLN A 279 -32.38 12.01 -24.63
C GLN A 279 -31.07 11.29 -24.30
N TYR A 280 -30.92 10.84 -23.05
CA TYR A 280 -29.75 10.09 -22.61
C TYR A 280 -29.86 8.57 -22.82
N GLY A 281 -30.92 8.08 -23.47
CA GLY A 281 -31.09 6.68 -23.86
C GLY A 281 -31.47 5.71 -22.73
N TYR A 282 -32.00 6.21 -21.61
CA TYR A 282 -32.42 5.37 -20.47
C TYR A 282 -33.85 4.84 -20.59
N ILE A 283 -34.65 5.41 -21.51
CA ILE A 283 -35.98 4.92 -21.88
C ILE A 283 -36.12 4.97 -23.40
N ASP A 284 -36.85 4.01 -23.97
CA ASP A 284 -36.97 3.83 -25.43
C ASP A 284 -37.94 4.82 -26.10
N LYS A 285 -38.83 5.44 -25.32
CA LYS A 285 -39.81 6.44 -25.76
C LYS A 285 -40.00 7.51 -24.69
N ASP A 286 -40.21 8.77 -25.10
CA ASP A 286 -40.51 9.87 -24.18
C ASP A 286 -41.97 9.79 -23.66
N GLU A 287 -42.23 8.83 -22.78
CA GLU A 287 -43.51 8.59 -22.12
C GLU A 287 -43.36 8.62 -20.59
N LEU A 288 -44.24 9.36 -19.90
CA LEU A 288 -44.20 9.53 -18.44
C LEU A 288 -44.27 8.20 -17.65
N PRO A 289 -45.07 7.19 -18.04
CA PRO A 289 -45.07 5.90 -17.36
C PRO A 289 -43.75 5.16 -17.46
N LEU A 290 -43.07 5.22 -18.61
CA LEU A 290 -41.75 4.60 -18.80
C LEU A 290 -40.69 5.31 -17.96
N ALA A 291 -40.72 6.64 -17.94
CA ALA A 291 -39.83 7.44 -17.09
C ALA A 291 -40.06 7.18 -15.60
N ALA A 292 -41.33 7.04 -15.15
CA ALA A 292 -41.65 6.69 -13.77
C ALA A 292 -41.09 5.31 -13.38
N ALA A 293 -41.30 4.28 -14.22
CA ALA A 293 -40.77 2.95 -13.98
C ALA A 293 -39.23 2.90 -13.94
N ALA A 294 -38.57 3.67 -14.81
CA ALA A 294 -37.10 3.75 -14.82
C ALA A 294 -36.53 4.37 -13.54
N ILE A 295 -37.15 5.43 -13.02
CA ILE A 295 -36.72 6.10 -11.79
C ILE A 295 -37.05 5.25 -10.56
N GLU A 296 -38.22 4.61 -10.51
CA GLU A 296 -38.55 3.65 -9.44
C GLU A 296 -37.54 2.49 -9.39
N LYS A 297 -37.12 1.99 -10.55
CA LYS A 297 -36.08 0.96 -10.65
C LYS A 297 -34.73 1.48 -10.13
N ASP A 298 -34.36 2.72 -10.43
CA ASP A 298 -33.12 3.33 -9.93
C ASP A 298 -33.14 3.53 -8.40
N LEU A 299 -34.30 3.87 -7.84
CA LEU A 299 -34.52 4.10 -6.41
C LEU A 299 -34.94 2.83 -5.63
N SER A 300 -35.00 1.67 -6.29
CA SER A 300 -35.40 0.39 -5.68
C SER A 300 -34.45 -0.13 -4.59
N GLY A 301 -33.22 0.38 -4.54
CA GLY A 301 -32.24 0.07 -3.50
C GLY A 301 -32.12 1.19 -2.46
N LYS A 302 -31.00 1.22 -1.73
CA LYS A 302 -30.67 2.35 -0.85
C LYS A 302 -30.62 3.65 -1.66
N HIS A 303 -31.37 4.64 -1.21
CA HIS A 303 -31.44 5.96 -1.83
C HIS A 303 -31.29 7.04 -0.77
N TYR A 304 -30.73 8.18 -1.19
CA TYR A 304 -30.26 9.21 -0.27
C TYR A 304 -30.80 10.56 -0.70
N ILE A 305 -31.06 11.46 0.25
CA ILE A 305 -31.57 12.80 -0.03
C ILE A 305 -30.74 13.86 0.70
N ARG A 306 -30.58 15.02 0.06
CA ARG A 306 -29.88 16.18 0.64
C ARG A 306 -30.55 17.50 0.26
N THR A 307 -30.52 18.47 1.15
CA THR A 307 -30.97 19.83 0.88
C THR A 307 -29.99 20.59 -0.01
N LYS A 308 -30.50 21.33 -1.01
CA LYS A 308 -29.73 22.23 -1.88
C LYS A 308 -30.38 23.61 -1.92
N ARG A 309 -29.66 24.62 -1.44
CA ARG A 309 -30.05 26.04 -1.57
C ARG A 309 -29.45 26.63 -2.85
N SER A 310 -30.23 27.44 -3.55
CA SER A 310 -29.77 28.23 -4.70
C SER A 310 -29.56 29.70 -4.31
N ASP A 311 -28.80 30.45 -5.10
CA ASP A 311 -28.49 31.88 -4.86
C ASP A 311 -29.75 32.78 -4.76
N MET A 312 -30.91 32.28 -5.22
CA MET A 312 -32.21 32.95 -5.20
C MET A 312 -33.09 32.54 -4.00
N ASN A 313 -32.53 31.93 -2.95
CA ASN A 313 -33.25 31.40 -1.77
C ASN A 313 -34.29 30.29 -2.04
N GLU A 314 -34.40 29.75 -3.25
CA GLU A 314 -35.24 28.58 -3.50
C GLU A 314 -34.56 27.30 -3.02
N ILE A 315 -35.27 26.53 -2.19
CA ILE A 315 -34.83 25.22 -1.66
C ILE A 315 -35.24 24.12 -2.64
N SER A 316 -34.29 23.26 -2.99
CA SER A 316 -34.49 22.04 -3.76
C SER A 316 -33.84 20.86 -3.06
N TYR A 317 -34.23 19.65 -3.40
CA TYR A 317 -33.75 18.42 -2.76
C TYR A 317 -33.17 17.49 -3.80
N ASP A 318 -31.93 17.06 -3.62
CA ASP A 318 -31.26 16.12 -4.50
C ASP A 318 -31.53 14.70 -3.98
N LEU A 319 -32.43 13.95 -4.63
CA LEU A 319 -32.75 12.55 -4.33
C LEU A 319 -31.89 11.62 -5.22
N MET A 320 -31.04 10.81 -4.61
CA MET A 320 -29.95 10.09 -5.28
C MET A 320 -30.22 8.59 -5.28
N GLY A 321 -30.37 8.01 -6.47
CA GLY A 321 -30.52 6.57 -6.69
C GLY A 321 -29.21 5.91 -7.12
N LYS A 322 -29.27 4.75 -7.79
CA LYS A 322 -28.08 4.00 -8.20
C LYS A 322 -27.29 4.71 -9.29
N GLN A 323 -27.96 5.30 -10.28
CA GLN A 323 -27.36 5.80 -11.52
C GLN A 323 -27.44 7.32 -11.68
N TYR A 324 -28.44 7.99 -11.10
CA TYR A 324 -28.62 9.44 -11.29
C TYR A 324 -29.27 10.14 -10.09
N ILE A 325 -29.23 11.48 -10.12
CA ILE A 325 -29.82 12.36 -9.11
C ILE A 325 -31.11 12.96 -9.66
N CYS A 326 -32.22 12.72 -8.97
CA CYS A 326 -33.50 13.38 -9.17
C CYS A 326 -33.55 14.69 -8.39
N ILE A 327 -33.74 15.81 -9.09
CA ILE A 327 -33.90 17.13 -8.46
C ILE A 327 -35.38 17.31 -8.13
N CYS A 328 -35.69 17.34 -6.85
CA CYS A 328 -37.03 17.44 -6.29
C CYS A 328 -37.31 18.85 -5.76
N LYS A 329 -38.54 19.33 -5.95
CA LYS A 329 -39.08 20.51 -5.25
C LYS A 329 -40.40 20.14 -4.58
N ILE A 330 -40.77 20.88 -3.54
CA ILE A 330 -42.11 20.76 -2.94
C ILE A 330 -43.14 21.10 -4.03
N ASP A 331 -44.17 20.28 -4.17
CA ASP A 331 -45.20 20.48 -5.17
C ASP A 331 -46.06 21.71 -4.79
N ASN A 332 -46.10 22.71 -5.67
CA ASN A 332 -46.88 23.93 -5.48
C ASN A 332 -48.39 23.65 -5.34
N ARG A 333 -48.88 22.51 -5.82
CA ARG A 333 -50.28 22.10 -5.72
C ARG A 333 -50.55 21.25 -4.47
N ASN A 334 -49.52 20.70 -3.83
CA ASN A 334 -49.63 19.89 -2.63
C ASN A 334 -48.33 19.94 -1.80
N SER A 335 -48.35 20.71 -0.72
CA SER A 335 -47.21 20.88 0.20
C SER A 335 -46.78 19.61 0.94
N LYS A 336 -47.48 18.50 0.75
CA LYS A 336 -47.15 17.17 1.31
C LYS A 336 -46.46 16.24 0.31
N ARG A 337 -46.05 16.74 -0.86
CA ARG A 337 -45.45 15.92 -1.94
C ARG A 337 -44.23 16.58 -2.58
N PHE A 338 -43.24 15.78 -2.98
CA PHE A 338 -42.16 16.22 -3.85
C PHE A 338 -42.50 15.99 -5.33
N THR A 339 -42.05 16.89 -6.20
CA THR A 339 -42.11 16.76 -7.65
C THR A 339 -40.72 16.81 -8.25
N ILE A 340 -40.39 15.81 -9.06
CA ILE A 340 -39.12 15.70 -9.80
C ILE A 340 -39.16 16.68 -10.97
N ILE A 341 -38.38 17.75 -10.88
CA ILE A 341 -38.32 18.81 -11.87
C ILE A 341 -37.23 18.60 -12.93
N SER A 342 -36.20 17.80 -12.61
CA SER A 342 -35.06 17.53 -13.50
C SER A 342 -34.24 16.34 -12.99
N ILE A 343 -33.38 15.79 -13.85
CA ILE A 343 -32.49 14.66 -13.56
C ILE A 343 -31.06 15.05 -13.95
N ARG A 344 -30.06 14.65 -13.15
CA ARG A 344 -28.64 14.88 -13.39
C ARG A 344 -27.87 13.57 -13.34
N PHE A 345 -26.97 13.38 -14.31
CA PHE A 345 -26.04 12.25 -14.38
C PHE A 345 -24.65 12.69 -13.88
N LEU A 346 -24.05 11.92 -12.97
CA LEU A 346 -22.71 12.15 -12.43
C LEU A 346 -21.86 10.89 -12.58
N ASN A 347 -20.53 11.04 -12.53
CA ASN A 347 -19.64 9.88 -12.45
C ASN A 347 -19.83 9.14 -11.11
N GLY A 348 -19.48 7.84 -11.07
CA GLY A 348 -19.73 6.98 -9.91
C GLY A 348 -19.05 7.44 -8.61
N ALA A 349 -17.85 8.02 -8.71
CA ALA A 349 -17.11 8.51 -7.55
C ALA A 349 -17.76 9.76 -6.92
N GLU A 350 -18.23 10.70 -7.74
CA GLU A 350 -18.89 11.92 -7.28
C GLU A 350 -20.29 11.63 -6.74
N LEU A 351 -20.98 10.62 -7.30
CA LEU A 351 -22.25 10.14 -6.75
C LEU A 351 -22.07 9.47 -5.38
N MET A 352 -21.00 8.68 -5.18
CA MET A 352 -20.68 8.06 -3.88
C MET A 352 -20.35 9.10 -2.81
N ASP A 353 -19.50 10.09 -3.12
CA ASP A 353 -19.13 11.18 -2.19
C ASP A 353 -20.36 11.98 -1.70
N ARG A 354 -21.33 12.20 -2.61
CA ARG A 354 -22.57 12.89 -2.26
C ARG A 354 -23.51 12.01 -1.42
N LYS A 355 -23.54 10.70 -1.64
CA LYS A 355 -24.34 9.74 -0.84
C LYS A 355 -23.81 9.63 0.58
N GLU A 356 -22.50 9.56 0.76
CA GLU A 356 -21.84 9.52 2.08
C GLU A 356 -22.20 10.75 2.93
N ASN A 357 -22.48 11.88 2.28
CA ASN A 357 -22.85 13.13 2.92
C ASN A 357 -24.37 13.39 3.04
N ALA A 358 -25.21 12.51 2.51
CA ALA A 358 -26.67 12.66 2.46
C ALA A 358 -27.40 11.83 3.54
N TYR A 359 -28.69 12.08 3.74
CA TYR A 359 -29.57 11.30 4.62
C TYR A 359 -30.08 10.06 3.86
N GLU A 360 -29.91 8.85 4.41
CA GLU A 360 -30.46 7.62 3.84
C GLU A 360 -31.98 7.61 4.09
N VAL A 361 -32.78 7.57 3.03
CA VAL A 361 -34.24 7.65 3.14
C VAL A 361 -34.78 6.25 3.48
N PRO A 362 -35.46 6.07 4.62
CA PRO A 362 -35.90 4.74 5.08
C PRO A 362 -37.22 4.27 4.45
N TYR A 363 -37.70 4.94 3.39
CA TYR A 363 -39.06 4.80 2.85
C TYR A 363 -39.05 4.35 1.39
N LYS A 364 -39.98 3.50 0.96
CA LYS A 364 -40.08 3.13 -0.48
C LYS A 364 -40.54 4.33 -1.32
N VAL A 365 -40.05 4.46 -2.53
CA VAL A 365 -40.47 5.54 -3.45
C VAL A 365 -41.50 5.02 -4.45
N LYS A 366 -42.61 5.75 -4.60
CA LYS A 366 -43.60 5.55 -5.68
C LYS A 366 -43.78 6.83 -6.48
N ILE A 367 -43.85 6.71 -7.80
CA ILE A 367 -43.92 7.83 -8.73
C ILE A 367 -45.26 7.82 -9.45
N SER A 368 -46.02 8.93 -9.37
CA SER A 368 -47.26 9.04 -10.15
C SER A 368 -46.99 9.66 -11.52
N ALA A 369 -47.21 8.88 -12.58
CA ALA A 369 -46.99 9.30 -13.97
C ALA A 369 -48.14 10.16 -14.54
N SER A 370 -49.31 10.08 -13.94
CA SER A 370 -50.50 10.88 -14.26
C SER A 370 -50.91 11.64 -12.99
N GLY A 371 -51.48 12.83 -13.11
CA GLY A 371 -51.88 13.67 -11.97
C GLY A 371 -52.96 13.07 -11.05
N ASN A 372 -53.22 11.76 -11.12
CA ASN A 372 -54.14 11.03 -10.27
C ASN A 372 -53.44 10.49 -9.03
N ARG A 373 -54.13 10.68 -7.90
CA ARG A 373 -53.66 10.41 -6.54
C ARG A 373 -53.58 8.91 -6.27
N ILE A 374 -52.43 8.42 -5.81
CA ILE A 374 -52.34 7.12 -5.14
C ILE A 374 -52.68 7.38 -3.67
N VAL A 375 -53.97 7.44 -3.31
CA VAL A 375 -54.36 7.50 -1.90
C VAL A 375 -54.21 6.11 -1.31
N SER A 376 -53.18 5.91 -0.51
CA SER A 376 -53.00 4.70 0.26
C SER A 376 -52.63 5.08 1.69
N THR A 377 -53.08 4.26 2.64
CA THR A 377 -52.92 4.42 4.10
C THR A 377 -51.46 4.47 4.59
N GLY A 378 -50.47 4.35 3.69
CA GLY A 378 -49.04 4.39 3.98
C GLY A 378 -48.27 5.59 3.40
N GLU A 379 -48.92 6.61 2.82
CA GLU A 379 -48.22 7.78 2.26
C GLU A 379 -47.59 8.67 3.36
N ILE A 380 -46.31 9.00 3.22
CA ILE A 380 -45.56 9.81 4.20
C ILE A 380 -45.67 11.30 3.86
N ASP A 381 -45.89 12.12 4.89
CA ASP A 381 -45.81 13.57 4.77
C ASP A 381 -44.35 14.01 4.61
N ILE A 382 -44.04 14.65 3.47
CA ILE A 382 -42.66 15.11 3.20
C ILE A 382 -42.15 16.12 4.23
N ASN A 383 -43.04 16.83 4.95
CA ASN A 383 -42.59 17.80 5.94
C ASN A 383 -41.90 17.10 7.11
N LYS A 384 -42.37 15.90 7.47
CA LYS A 384 -41.71 15.05 8.47
C LYS A 384 -40.34 14.56 7.99
N LEU A 385 -40.26 14.13 6.72
CA LEU A 385 -38.99 13.76 6.10
C LEU A 385 -38.02 14.96 6.04
N ILE A 386 -38.51 16.17 5.79
CA ILE A 386 -37.69 17.40 5.79
C ILE A 386 -37.14 17.70 7.18
N GLU A 387 -37.94 17.54 8.24
CA GLU A 387 -37.48 17.68 9.62
C GLU A 387 -36.36 16.67 9.95
N GLU A 388 -36.56 15.39 9.58
CA GLU A 388 -35.56 14.31 9.74
C GLU A 388 -34.24 14.64 9.01
N ILE A 389 -34.32 15.17 7.78
CA ILE A 389 -33.16 15.61 7.01
C ILE A 389 -32.44 16.78 7.70
N MET A 390 -33.19 17.79 8.17
CA MET A 390 -32.61 18.97 8.82
C MET A 390 -31.92 18.63 10.13
N GLU A 391 -32.48 17.72 10.93
CA GLU A 391 -31.90 17.26 12.18
C GLU A 391 -30.62 16.46 11.95
N TYR A 392 -30.64 15.52 10.99
CA TYR A 392 -29.44 14.80 10.57
C TYR A 392 -28.35 15.73 10.04
N GLU A 393 -28.71 16.72 9.22
CA GLU A 393 -27.76 17.74 8.74
C GLU A 393 -27.20 18.56 9.91
N LYS A 394 -28.01 18.89 10.93
CA LYS A 394 -27.56 19.65 12.12
C LYS A 394 -26.58 18.85 12.99
N VAL A 395 -26.89 17.59 13.31
CA VAL A 395 -26.01 16.70 14.09
C VAL A 395 -24.70 16.44 13.34
N LYS A 396 -24.78 16.15 12.04
CA LYS A 396 -23.60 15.96 11.20
C LYS A 396 -22.77 17.24 11.07
N ASN A 397 -23.41 18.40 11.05
CA ASN A 397 -22.72 19.70 11.05
C ASN A 397 -22.09 20.01 12.42
N GLN A 398 -22.66 19.56 13.54
CA GLN A 398 -22.02 19.64 14.87
C GLN A 398 -20.80 18.71 14.97
N ILE A 399 -20.91 17.45 14.53
CA ILE A 399 -19.78 16.51 14.46
C ILE A 399 -18.68 16.99 13.48
N LYS A 400 -19.07 17.70 12.42
CA LYS A 400 -18.15 18.38 11.49
C LYS A 400 -17.58 19.69 12.08
N ALA A 401 -18.29 20.34 12.99
CA ALA A 401 -17.81 21.55 13.66
C ALA A 401 -16.73 21.24 14.69
N ASP A 402 -16.82 20.10 15.37
CA ASP A 402 -15.76 19.60 16.25
C ASP A 402 -14.52 19.10 15.47
N ASN A 403 -14.64 18.90 14.15
CA ASN A 403 -13.55 18.52 13.22
C ASN A 403 -13.26 19.60 12.16
N LEU A 404 -13.51 20.87 12.47
CA LEU A 404 -13.31 22.00 11.54
C LEU A 404 -11.85 22.12 11.07
N HIS A 405 -10.89 21.89 11.97
CA HIS A 405 -9.45 21.96 11.69
C HIS A 405 -8.97 20.83 10.76
N VAL A 406 -9.40 19.59 11.02
CA VAL A 406 -9.07 18.40 10.21
C VAL A 406 -9.58 18.54 8.77
N LYS A 407 -10.81 19.02 8.63
CA LYS A 407 -11.42 19.25 7.31
C LYS A 407 -10.74 20.40 6.57
N ASP A 408 -10.29 21.44 7.25
CA ASP A 408 -9.56 22.56 6.65
C ASP A 408 -8.21 22.13 6.07
N ILE A 409 -7.35 21.47 6.87
CA ILE A 409 -6.02 21.01 6.42
C ILE A 409 -6.13 20.03 5.23
N ALA A 410 -6.94 18.99 5.36
CA ALA A 410 -7.09 18.00 4.29
C ALA A 410 -7.72 18.59 3.02
N SER A 411 -8.64 19.54 3.16
CA SER A 411 -9.24 20.24 2.00
C SER A 411 -8.24 21.16 1.32
N LYS A 412 -7.41 21.90 2.08
CA LYS A 412 -6.31 22.71 1.55
C LYS A 412 -5.33 21.87 0.73
N TRP A 413 -4.82 20.76 1.28
CA TRP A 413 -3.91 19.89 0.53
C TRP A 413 -4.56 19.26 -0.71
N SER A 414 -5.83 18.86 -0.62
CA SER A 414 -6.56 18.36 -1.78
C SER A 414 -6.73 19.44 -2.86
N GLU A 415 -6.92 20.70 -2.48
CA GLU A 415 -7.07 21.81 -3.42
C GLU A 415 -5.73 22.17 -4.07
N ILE A 416 -4.63 22.13 -3.31
CA ILE A 416 -3.26 22.29 -3.84
C ILE A 416 -2.99 21.25 -4.95
N LEU A 417 -3.31 19.98 -4.71
CA LEU A 417 -3.15 18.92 -5.71
C LEU A 417 -4.01 19.15 -6.97
N LYS A 418 -5.23 19.71 -6.82
CA LYS A 418 -6.07 20.07 -7.97
C LYS A 418 -5.49 21.25 -8.75
N LEU A 419 -5.00 22.29 -8.05
CA LEU A 419 -4.37 23.44 -8.69
C LEU A 419 -3.13 23.01 -9.49
N GLN A 420 -2.31 22.12 -8.94
CA GLN A 420 -1.17 21.51 -9.65
C GLN A 420 -1.64 20.75 -10.90
N ARG A 421 -2.68 19.92 -10.80
CA ARG A 421 -3.25 19.19 -11.95
C ARG A 421 -3.79 20.15 -13.03
N ASN A 422 -4.55 21.16 -12.64
CA ASN A 422 -5.14 22.13 -13.56
C ASN A 422 -4.08 22.99 -14.25
N LYS A 423 -3.01 23.36 -13.53
CA LYS A 423 -1.86 24.06 -14.12
C LYS A 423 -1.20 23.21 -15.19
N MET A 424 -0.95 21.92 -14.92
CA MET A 424 -0.36 21.03 -15.93
C MET A 424 -1.22 20.91 -17.19
N GLU A 425 -2.54 20.82 -17.04
CA GLU A 425 -3.44 20.78 -18.20
C GLU A 425 -3.37 22.07 -19.03
N LYS A 426 -3.19 23.23 -18.37
CA LYS A 426 -3.04 24.54 -19.03
C LYS A 426 -1.63 24.77 -19.61
N GLU A 427 -0.60 24.17 -19.03
CA GLU A 427 0.81 24.32 -19.41
C GLU A 427 1.33 23.19 -20.31
N LYS A 428 0.45 22.33 -20.86
CA LYS A 428 0.85 21.36 -21.90
C LYS A 428 1.49 22.12 -23.07
N CYS A 429 2.82 22.17 -23.07
CA CYS A 429 3.61 22.69 -24.18
C CYS A 429 3.44 21.76 -25.37
N THR A 430 2.52 22.10 -26.27
CA THR A 430 2.27 21.37 -27.51
C THR A 430 2.85 22.13 -28.71
N ILE A 431 3.55 21.42 -29.58
CA ILE A 431 4.01 21.92 -30.87
C ILE A 431 3.46 21.01 -31.96
N ARG A 432 2.94 21.58 -33.05
CA ARG A 432 2.50 20.81 -34.20
C ARG A 432 3.64 20.46 -35.14
N TYR A 433 3.64 19.22 -35.64
CA TYR A 433 4.56 18.74 -36.65
C TYR A 433 3.82 18.28 -37.91
N ARG A 434 4.47 18.50 -39.06
CA ARG A 434 3.94 18.20 -40.39
C ARG A 434 4.30 16.81 -40.87
N SER A 435 5.52 16.38 -40.57
CA SER A 435 6.09 15.12 -41.00
C SER A 435 7.24 14.72 -40.08
N PHE A 436 7.65 13.46 -40.14
CA PHE A 436 8.90 13.00 -39.55
C PHE A 436 9.58 11.96 -40.45
N THR A 437 10.90 11.85 -40.35
CA THR A 437 11.71 10.83 -41.01
C THR A 437 12.48 10.03 -39.96
N ILE A 438 12.69 8.74 -40.23
CA ILE A 438 13.37 7.81 -39.29
C ILE A 438 14.82 7.65 -39.73
N ASN A 439 15.75 7.77 -38.77
CA ASN A 439 17.16 7.46 -38.95
C ASN A 439 17.52 6.19 -38.17
N GLU A 440 17.48 5.05 -38.86
CA GLU A 440 17.74 3.73 -38.27
C GLU A 440 19.17 3.57 -37.72
N LYS A 441 20.16 4.28 -38.28
CA LYS A 441 21.56 4.17 -37.86
C LYS A 441 21.84 4.82 -36.50
N GLU A 442 21.10 5.88 -36.20
CA GLU A 442 21.27 6.65 -34.96
C GLU A 442 20.16 6.41 -33.94
N ASN A 443 19.21 5.51 -34.27
CA ASN A 443 18.00 5.25 -33.48
C ASN A 443 17.27 6.56 -33.10
N SER A 444 17.07 7.43 -34.07
CA SER A 444 16.48 8.76 -33.90
C SER A 444 15.46 9.08 -34.99
N ILE A 445 14.63 10.09 -34.74
CA ILE A 445 13.70 10.65 -35.73
C ILE A 445 13.97 12.15 -35.92
N GLU A 446 13.85 12.61 -37.16
CA GLU A 446 13.88 14.03 -37.51
C GLU A 446 12.45 14.48 -37.79
N VAL A 447 11.94 15.42 -36.99
CA VAL A 447 10.57 15.92 -37.05
C VAL A 447 10.55 17.34 -37.61
N GLU A 448 9.67 17.58 -38.59
CA GLU A 448 9.46 18.88 -39.22
C GLU A 448 8.30 19.62 -38.55
N LEU A 449 8.59 20.77 -37.94
CA LEU A 449 7.66 21.54 -37.13
C LEU A 449 6.88 22.58 -37.97
N GLU A 450 5.65 22.90 -37.57
CA GLU A 450 4.82 23.90 -38.28
C GLU A 450 5.30 25.35 -38.08
N LYS A 451 6.04 25.63 -37.01
CA LYS A 451 6.55 26.96 -36.63
C LYS A 451 7.97 26.86 -36.06
N ASP A 452 8.77 27.89 -36.28
CA ASP A 452 10.07 28.05 -35.63
C ASP A 452 9.91 28.23 -34.11
N VAL A 453 10.64 27.41 -33.35
CA VAL A 453 10.59 27.39 -31.89
C VAL A 453 11.60 28.40 -31.35
N LEU A 454 11.19 29.66 -31.26
CA LEU A 454 12.02 30.71 -30.65
C LEU A 454 11.71 30.96 -29.16
N GLU A 455 10.66 30.32 -28.60
CA GLU A 455 10.15 30.67 -27.27
C GLU A 455 9.72 29.48 -26.37
N ILE A 456 9.97 28.20 -26.73
CA ILE A 456 9.55 27.05 -25.92
C ILE A 456 10.78 26.26 -25.43
N GLU A 457 10.99 26.20 -24.11
CA GLU A 457 12.07 25.46 -23.46
C GLU A 457 11.76 23.95 -23.43
N PHE A 458 12.01 23.23 -24.53
CA PHE A 458 12.22 21.79 -24.46
C PHE A 458 13.64 21.54 -23.95
N SER A 459 13.78 20.85 -22.81
CA SER A 459 15.08 20.39 -22.32
C SER A 459 15.41 19.03 -22.96
N PRO A 460 16.69 18.72 -23.25
CA PRO A 460 17.10 17.40 -23.71
C PRO A 460 16.65 16.25 -22.80
N ASP A 461 16.47 16.54 -21.51
CA ASP A 461 16.06 15.54 -20.50
C ASP A 461 14.57 15.21 -20.51
N ASN A 462 13.76 15.91 -21.32
CA ASN A 462 12.31 15.75 -21.31
C ASN A 462 11.88 14.63 -22.26
N MET A 463 11.20 13.61 -21.71
CA MET A 463 10.52 12.59 -22.51
C MET A 463 9.42 13.24 -23.35
N LEU A 464 9.48 13.07 -24.66
CA LEU A 464 8.53 13.61 -25.62
C LEU A 464 7.49 12.57 -26.00
N THR A 465 6.28 13.07 -26.24
CA THR A 465 5.14 12.30 -26.72
C THR A 465 4.66 12.86 -28.05
N MET A 466 4.22 12.00 -28.96
CA MET A 466 3.66 12.36 -30.27
C MET A 466 2.27 11.76 -30.44
N THR A 467 1.40 12.39 -31.23
CA THR A 467 0.05 11.88 -31.53
C THR A 467 0.07 10.47 -32.12
N MET A 468 -0.84 9.60 -31.67
CA MET A 468 -0.99 8.25 -32.22
C MET A 468 -1.72 8.23 -33.56
N ARG A 469 -1.29 7.35 -34.48
CA ARG A 469 -1.90 7.17 -35.81
C ARG A 469 -3.40 6.85 -35.76
N ASN A 470 -3.82 6.07 -34.75
CA ASN A 470 -5.22 5.62 -34.59
C ASN A 470 -6.08 6.52 -33.69
N SER A 471 -5.54 7.62 -33.14
CA SER A 471 -6.32 8.53 -32.28
C SER A 471 -5.64 9.88 -32.12
N ILE A 472 -6.31 10.93 -32.61
CA ILE A 472 -5.89 12.33 -32.45
C ILE A 472 -5.88 12.82 -30.99
N PHE A 473 -6.54 12.09 -30.08
CA PHE A 473 -6.61 12.43 -28.65
C PHE A 473 -5.63 11.61 -27.79
N LYS A 474 -4.94 10.61 -28.38
CA LYS A 474 -3.95 9.80 -27.67
C LYS A 474 -2.54 10.17 -28.15
N VAL A 475 -1.62 10.13 -27.19
CA VAL A 475 -0.20 10.37 -27.44
C VAL A 475 0.61 9.14 -27.08
N TYR A 476 1.74 8.95 -27.77
CA TYR A 476 2.68 7.86 -27.63
C TYR A 476 4.03 8.42 -27.18
N GLU A 477 4.66 7.83 -26.18
CA GLU A 477 6.00 8.23 -25.75
C GLU A 477 7.02 7.78 -26.80
N VAL A 478 7.87 8.68 -27.25
CA VAL A 478 8.76 8.43 -28.39
C VAL A 478 10.21 8.49 -27.97
N GLY A 479 10.62 9.53 -27.24
CA GLY A 479 12.04 9.72 -26.99
C GLY A 479 12.43 11.07 -26.42
N PHE A 480 13.72 11.35 -26.37
CA PHE A 480 14.31 12.56 -25.79
C PHE A 480 14.79 13.51 -26.89
N MET A 481 14.67 14.82 -26.68
CA MET A 481 15.12 15.80 -27.67
C MET A 481 16.66 15.86 -27.69
N ARG A 482 17.27 15.69 -28.87
CA ARG A 482 18.71 15.89 -29.05
C ARG A 482 19.03 17.34 -29.44
N GLU A 483 18.34 17.85 -30.46
CA GLU A 483 18.59 19.19 -31.03
C GLU A 483 17.31 19.73 -31.67
N CYS A 484 17.13 21.06 -31.65
CA CYS A 484 16.05 21.75 -32.37
C CYS A 484 16.58 23.02 -33.03
N LYS A 485 16.59 23.08 -34.37
CA LYS A 485 17.03 24.25 -35.16
C LYS A 485 16.23 24.36 -36.46
N ASN A 486 15.89 25.59 -36.87
CA ASN A 486 15.25 25.89 -38.17
C ASN A 486 14.01 25.04 -38.47
N SER A 487 13.02 25.02 -37.57
CA SER A 487 11.80 24.21 -37.68
C SER A 487 12.02 22.69 -37.81
N LYS A 488 13.20 22.19 -37.44
CA LYS A 488 13.51 20.75 -37.36
C LYS A 488 13.91 20.36 -35.94
N MET A 489 13.38 19.25 -35.47
CA MET A 489 13.67 18.68 -34.15
C MET A 489 14.16 17.24 -34.30
N ILE A 490 15.30 16.92 -33.70
CA ILE A 490 15.85 15.55 -33.66
C ILE A 490 15.48 14.94 -32.31
N ILE A 491 14.86 13.76 -32.32
CA ILE A 491 14.42 13.03 -31.13
C ILE A 491 15.09 11.66 -31.11
N ASP A 492 15.78 11.33 -30.02
CA ASP A 492 16.39 10.03 -29.77
C ASP A 492 15.37 9.05 -29.23
N LEU A 493 15.16 7.94 -29.93
CA LEU A 493 14.11 6.98 -29.60
C LEU A 493 14.43 6.26 -28.29
N ALA A 494 13.42 6.18 -27.42
CA ALA A 494 13.49 5.34 -26.23
C ALA A 494 13.54 3.85 -26.61
N ARG A 495 13.97 2.99 -25.69
CA ARG A 495 14.08 1.54 -25.94
C ARG A 495 12.70 0.94 -26.27
N ASN A 496 12.65 0.07 -27.29
CA ASN A 496 11.47 -0.69 -27.71
C ASN A 496 10.27 0.16 -28.21
N ILE A 497 10.52 1.33 -28.81
CA ILE A 497 9.45 2.15 -29.40
C ILE A 497 9.11 1.65 -30.81
N ASN A 498 7.86 1.21 -31.02
CA ASN A 498 7.33 0.99 -32.36
C ASN A 498 6.81 2.29 -32.98
N ILE A 499 7.60 2.88 -33.87
CA ILE A 499 7.32 4.16 -34.52
C ILE A 499 6.12 4.12 -35.47
N GLU A 500 5.68 2.93 -35.91
CA GLU A 500 4.49 2.77 -36.76
C GLU A 500 3.19 3.20 -36.07
N ASN A 501 3.22 3.32 -34.73
CA ASN A 501 2.09 3.78 -33.93
C ASN A 501 1.96 5.31 -33.89
N VAL A 502 2.97 6.04 -34.36
CA VAL A 502 2.99 7.52 -34.40
C VAL A 502 2.30 8.01 -35.67
N ALA A 503 1.48 9.05 -35.55
CA ALA A 503 0.80 9.67 -36.69
C ALA A 503 1.81 10.43 -37.56
N ASP A 504 1.61 10.42 -38.89
CA ASP A 504 2.53 11.09 -39.82
C ASP A 504 2.52 12.62 -39.65
N SER A 505 1.43 13.19 -39.08
CA SER A 505 1.33 14.57 -38.63
C SER A 505 0.53 14.64 -37.33
N GLY A 506 0.81 15.63 -36.48
CA GLY A 506 0.17 15.72 -35.16
C GLY A 506 0.81 16.74 -34.23
N GLU A 507 0.70 16.50 -32.93
CA GLU A 507 1.26 17.33 -31.87
C GLU A 507 2.35 16.57 -31.10
N ILE A 508 3.47 17.24 -30.85
CA ILE A 508 4.51 16.87 -29.89
C ILE A 508 4.21 17.57 -28.57
N SER A 509 4.30 16.84 -27.46
CA SER A 509 4.21 17.42 -26.11
C SER A 509 5.11 16.69 -25.10
N ILE A 510 5.45 17.35 -24.00
CA ILE A 510 6.22 16.72 -22.92
C ILE A 510 5.35 15.66 -22.21
N SER A 511 5.91 14.49 -21.91
CA SER A 511 5.21 13.43 -21.19
C SER A 511 4.87 13.88 -19.77
N ASN A 512 3.57 13.99 -19.48
CA ASN A 512 3.07 14.26 -18.14
C ASN A 512 2.84 12.99 -17.31
N LYS A 513 3.08 11.79 -17.86
CA LYS A 513 2.72 10.52 -17.19
C LYS A 513 3.38 10.34 -15.83
N MET A 514 4.66 10.68 -15.71
CA MET A 514 5.38 10.58 -14.42
C MET A 514 4.78 11.52 -13.38
N PHE A 515 4.42 12.74 -13.77
CA PHE A 515 3.86 13.75 -12.88
C PHE A 515 2.39 13.44 -12.52
N GLU A 516 1.58 12.98 -13.48
CA GLU A 516 0.22 12.50 -13.24
C GLU A 516 0.21 11.30 -12.29
N SER A 517 1.12 10.34 -12.50
CA SER A 517 1.31 9.19 -11.61
C SER A 517 1.69 9.66 -10.20
N ALA A 518 2.62 10.60 -10.07
CA ALA A 518 3.00 11.21 -8.80
C ALA A 518 1.81 11.88 -8.09
N LEU A 519 1.04 12.72 -8.79
CA LEU A 519 -0.15 13.39 -8.24
C LEU A 519 -1.23 12.39 -7.85
N ASN A 520 -1.44 11.33 -8.63
CA ASN A 520 -2.41 10.28 -8.32
C ASN A 520 -1.99 9.49 -7.09
N ARG A 521 -0.69 9.19 -6.92
CA ARG A 521 -0.13 8.55 -5.71
C ARG A 521 -0.34 9.42 -4.48
N GLN A 522 -0.04 10.71 -4.56
CA GLN A 522 -0.28 11.68 -3.48
C GLN A 522 -1.77 11.82 -3.15
N THR A 523 -2.63 11.91 -4.17
CA THR A 523 -4.09 11.99 -3.99
C THR A 523 -4.62 10.74 -3.28
N ARG A 524 -4.13 9.55 -3.65
CA ARG A 524 -4.49 8.29 -3.00
C ARG A 524 -4.03 8.25 -1.55
N ALA A 525 -2.76 8.58 -1.28
CA ALA A 525 -2.23 8.60 0.08
C ALA A 525 -3.01 9.58 0.98
N LEU A 526 -3.33 10.77 0.49
CA LEU A 526 -4.15 11.75 1.22
C LEU A 526 -5.55 11.20 1.55
N LYS A 527 -6.20 10.52 0.60
CA LYS A 527 -7.49 9.85 0.85
C LYS A 527 -7.36 8.76 1.90
N ASN A 528 -6.38 7.87 1.74
CA ASN A 528 -6.15 6.78 2.67
C ASN A 528 -5.94 7.29 4.10
N VAL A 529 -5.08 8.30 4.28
CA VAL A 529 -4.85 8.92 5.58
C VAL A 529 -6.14 9.55 6.11
N ARG A 530 -6.87 10.31 5.29
CA ARG A 530 -8.13 10.96 5.69
C ARG A 530 -9.21 9.96 6.13
N PHE A 531 -9.31 8.81 5.47
CA PHE A 531 -10.32 7.77 5.76
C PHE A 531 -9.81 6.66 6.68
N LYS A 532 -8.61 6.82 7.26
CA LYS A 532 -7.96 5.83 8.12
C LYS A 532 -7.72 4.46 7.46
N GLU A 533 -7.57 4.45 6.14
CA GLU A 533 -7.23 3.28 5.32
C GLU A 533 -5.70 3.14 5.15
N ILE A 534 -4.98 3.23 6.27
CA ILE A 534 -3.51 3.10 6.36
C ILE A 534 -3.14 1.98 7.34
N VAL A 535 -1.88 1.53 7.31
CA VAL A 535 -1.42 0.39 8.13
C VAL A 535 -1.68 0.61 9.63
N ASN A 536 -1.42 1.82 10.14
CA ASN A 536 -1.77 2.20 11.50
C ASN A 536 -2.74 3.40 11.50
N PRO A 537 -4.04 3.17 11.79
CA PRO A 537 -5.07 4.21 11.82
C PRO A 537 -4.83 5.37 12.81
N THR A 538 -4.08 5.17 13.91
CA THR A 538 -3.85 6.22 14.92
C THR A 538 -3.01 7.36 14.37
N ILE A 539 -2.10 7.07 13.42
CA ILE A 539 -1.28 8.07 12.73
C ILE A 539 -2.16 9.11 12.02
N SER A 540 -3.32 8.71 11.50
CA SER A 540 -4.27 9.65 10.90
C SER A 540 -4.74 10.69 11.93
N ASP A 541 -5.08 10.24 13.14
CA ASP A 541 -5.48 11.14 14.22
C ASP A 541 -4.33 12.05 14.65
N ILE A 542 -3.10 11.54 14.70
CA ILE A 542 -1.90 12.33 15.04
C ILE A 542 -1.58 13.36 13.96
N ILE A 543 -1.68 13.03 12.67
CA ILE A 543 -1.39 13.98 11.58
C ILE A 543 -2.32 15.20 11.64
N PHE A 544 -3.59 15.00 11.98
CA PHE A 544 -4.55 16.11 12.03
C PHE A 544 -4.71 16.72 13.43
N ASN A 545 -4.23 16.03 14.47
CA ASN A 545 -4.14 16.51 15.84
C ASN A 545 -2.86 15.98 16.52
N PRO A 546 -1.70 16.65 16.30
CA PRO A 546 -0.39 16.15 16.74
C PRO A 546 -0.23 16.00 18.25
N GLU A 547 -1.02 16.70 19.06
CA GLU A 547 -0.98 16.62 20.52
C GLU A 547 -1.37 15.23 21.06
N LYS A 548 -2.09 14.43 20.25
CA LYS A 548 -2.47 13.05 20.61
C LYS A 548 -1.31 12.07 20.61
N ALA A 549 -0.14 12.44 20.11
CA ALA A 549 1.02 11.55 20.08
C ALA A 549 1.47 11.19 21.50
N THR A 550 1.58 9.88 21.77
CA THR A 550 2.01 9.33 23.04
C THR A 550 3.38 8.67 22.94
N SER A 551 4.04 8.55 24.10
CA SER A 551 5.32 7.89 24.26
C SER A 551 5.31 7.13 25.59
N ARG A 552 5.93 5.95 25.61
CA ARG A 552 6.07 5.11 26.80
C ARG A 552 7.23 5.59 27.67
N GLU A 553 7.37 5.04 28.89
CA GLU A 553 8.50 5.39 29.75
C GLU A 553 9.84 5.04 29.08
N ASN A 554 10.80 5.96 29.21
CA ASN A 554 12.05 5.98 28.46
C ASN A 554 12.85 4.68 28.63
N GLU A 555 13.09 3.97 27.53
CA GLU A 555 14.12 2.95 27.48
C GLU A 555 15.50 3.62 27.64
N LEU A 556 16.26 3.23 28.66
CA LEU A 556 17.63 3.72 28.87
C LEU A 556 18.60 3.03 27.90
N ILE A 557 19.22 3.80 27.01
CA ILE A 557 20.23 3.33 26.06
C ILE A 557 21.56 3.96 26.41
N SER A 558 22.56 3.14 26.69
CA SER A 558 23.91 3.63 26.96
C SER A 558 24.73 3.73 25.68
N ALA A 559 25.76 4.60 25.68
CA ALA A 559 26.71 4.67 24.56
C ALA A 559 27.40 3.33 24.24
N LYS A 560 27.45 2.38 25.21
CA LYS A 560 28.02 1.05 25.02
C LYS A 560 27.12 0.12 24.21
N ASP A 561 25.82 0.42 24.15
CA ASP A 561 24.83 -0.35 23.41
C ASP A 561 24.80 0.01 21.92
N CYS A 562 25.43 1.14 21.57
CA CYS A 562 25.53 1.65 20.21
C CYS A 562 26.68 1.01 19.43
N LYS A 563 26.45 0.77 18.14
CA LYS A 563 27.49 0.21 17.25
C LYS A 563 28.37 1.30 16.65
N SER A 564 27.81 2.48 16.39
CA SER A 564 28.56 3.64 15.92
C SER A 564 29.41 4.25 17.02
N SER A 565 30.68 4.55 16.71
CA SER A 565 31.59 5.28 17.60
C SER A 565 31.31 6.79 17.64
N PHE A 566 30.43 7.30 16.78
CA PHE A 566 30.11 8.73 16.63
C PHE A 566 28.70 9.03 17.16
N ILE A 567 28.45 8.69 18.42
CA ILE A 567 27.17 8.90 19.10
C ILE A 567 27.39 9.80 20.32
N ASP A 568 26.79 10.99 20.29
CA ASP A 568 26.80 11.95 21.39
C ASP A 568 25.50 11.89 22.21
N LYS A 569 25.45 12.72 23.26
CA LYS A 569 24.33 12.73 24.22
C LYS A 569 23.00 13.05 23.55
N SER A 570 22.95 14.00 22.60
CA SER A 570 21.70 14.37 21.94
C SER A 570 21.19 13.28 21.01
N LYS A 571 22.09 12.57 20.32
CA LYS A 571 21.73 11.36 19.55
C LYS A 571 21.22 10.24 20.43
N LEU A 572 21.87 9.97 21.58
CA LEU A 572 21.39 8.95 22.53
C LEU A 572 19.98 9.27 23.01
N LEU A 573 19.75 10.47 23.51
CA LEU A 573 18.42 10.89 23.96
C LEU A 573 17.40 10.77 22.82
N SER A 574 17.76 11.19 21.61
CA SER A 574 16.89 11.07 20.44
C SER A 574 16.59 9.61 20.06
N LEU A 575 17.55 8.70 20.26
CA LEU A 575 17.35 7.26 20.00
C LEU A 575 16.39 6.68 21.03
N GLU A 576 16.58 7.01 22.31
CA GLU A 576 15.68 6.60 23.40
C GLU A 576 14.24 7.07 23.12
N MET A 577 14.07 8.34 22.76
CA MET A 577 12.75 8.91 22.45
C MET A 577 12.14 8.28 21.19
N ALA A 578 12.93 8.05 20.14
CA ALA A 578 12.45 7.40 18.91
C ALA A 578 11.96 5.97 19.17
N LEU A 579 12.65 5.23 20.03
CA LEU A 579 12.30 3.86 20.39
C LEU A 579 11.10 3.82 21.34
N SER A 580 10.96 4.80 22.23
CA SER A 580 9.88 4.88 23.22
C SER A 580 8.55 5.44 22.68
N ALA A 581 8.59 6.24 21.61
CA ALA A 581 7.38 6.77 20.96
C ALA A 581 6.44 5.64 20.50
N ASP A 582 5.12 5.79 20.63
CA ASP A 582 4.20 4.72 20.21
C ASP A 582 4.08 4.60 18.69
N ASP A 583 3.74 5.72 18.03
CA ASP A 583 3.33 5.73 16.63
C ASP A 583 4.19 6.64 15.73
N LEU A 584 4.56 7.82 16.22
CA LEU A 584 5.25 8.87 15.44
C LEU A 584 6.34 9.54 16.28
N PHE A 585 7.54 9.66 15.71
CA PHE A 585 8.64 10.43 16.27
C PHE A 585 9.22 11.41 15.25
N LEU A 586 9.61 12.59 15.71
CA LEU A 586 10.17 13.66 14.89
C LEU A 586 11.59 14.03 15.35
N LEU A 587 12.56 14.00 14.43
CA LEU A 587 13.93 14.44 14.70
C LEU A 587 14.30 15.64 13.83
N GLN A 588 14.56 16.77 14.47
CA GLN A 588 15.22 17.90 13.83
C GLN A 588 16.73 17.72 13.87
N GLY A 589 17.36 17.68 12.70
CA GLY A 589 18.81 17.57 12.56
C GLY A 589 19.40 18.75 11.78
N PRO A 590 19.93 19.78 12.47
CA PRO A 590 20.69 20.86 11.85
C PRO A 590 21.87 20.38 10.98
N PRO A 591 22.47 21.24 10.13
CA PRO A 591 23.61 20.89 9.29
C PRO A 591 24.79 20.33 10.10
N GLY A 592 25.39 19.25 9.59
CA GLY A 592 26.59 18.66 10.21
C GLY A 592 26.37 17.89 11.51
N THR A 593 25.11 17.70 11.95
CA THR A 593 24.79 17.00 13.21
C THR A 593 24.77 15.48 13.10
N GLY A 594 24.97 14.90 11.92
CA GLY A 594 25.03 13.45 11.74
C GLY A 594 23.68 12.74 11.67
N LYS A 595 22.66 13.34 11.03
CA LYS A 595 21.33 12.73 10.77
C LYS A 595 21.43 11.29 10.24
N THR A 596 22.25 11.06 9.23
CA THR A 596 22.43 9.73 8.62
C THR A 596 23.06 8.74 9.59
N THR A 597 23.93 9.20 10.50
CA THR A 597 24.50 8.37 11.58
C THR A 597 23.43 7.98 12.59
N PHE A 598 22.56 8.91 12.96
CA PHE A 598 21.38 8.62 13.78
C PHE A 598 20.47 7.58 13.11
N ILE A 599 20.15 7.75 11.82
CA ILE A 599 19.31 6.81 11.07
C ILE A 599 19.94 5.42 11.06
N SER A 600 21.23 5.30 10.74
CA SER A 600 21.90 3.99 10.72
C SER A 600 21.93 3.31 12.09
N GLU A 601 22.13 4.08 13.16
CA GLU A 601 22.14 3.56 14.53
C GLU A 601 20.72 3.17 14.97
N LEU A 602 19.70 3.97 14.63
CA LEU A 602 18.30 3.65 14.91
C LEU A 602 17.90 2.33 14.24
N VAL A 603 18.25 2.13 12.97
CA VAL A 603 18.02 0.86 12.26
C VAL A 603 18.69 -0.31 12.99
N TYR A 604 19.95 -0.14 13.40
CA TYR A 604 20.65 -1.16 14.20
C TYR A 604 19.92 -1.47 15.50
N GLN A 605 19.48 -0.45 16.24
CA GLN A 605 18.76 -0.61 17.51
C GLN A 605 17.39 -1.29 17.35
N ILE A 606 16.68 -0.99 16.26
CA ILE A 606 15.40 -1.64 15.92
C ILE A 606 15.61 -3.13 15.65
N LEU A 607 16.62 -3.48 14.85
CA LEU A 607 16.91 -4.86 14.46
C LEU A 607 17.55 -5.68 15.59
N LYS A 608 18.34 -5.04 16.44
CA LYS A 608 18.89 -5.66 17.66
C LYS A 608 17.78 -6.12 18.60
N ARG A 609 16.68 -5.37 18.71
CA ARG A 609 15.51 -5.73 19.52
C ARG A 609 14.66 -6.80 18.85
N ASN A 610 14.37 -6.62 17.56
CA ASN A 610 13.62 -7.59 16.79
C ASN A 610 14.18 -7.70 15.36
N PRO A 611 14.94 -8.78 15.07
CA PRO A 611 15.53 -9.02 13.76
C PRO A 611 14.51 -9.23 12.63
N GLN A 612 13.24 -9.49 12.95
CA GLN A 612 12.17 -9.69 11.98
C GLN A 612 11.52 -8.38 11.49
N ASN A 613 11.87 -7.23 12.09
CA ASN A 613 11.30 -5.95 11.69
C ASN A 613 11.69 -5.61 10.24
N GLN A 614 10.69 -5.26 9.42
CA GLN A 614 10.92 -4.69 8.10
C GLN A 614 10.90 -3.16 8.16
N ILE A 615 11.93 -2.53 7.59
CA ILE A 615 12.17 -1.10 7.71
C ILE A 615 12.19 -0.46 6.31
N LEU A 616 11.37 0.57 6.11
CA LEU A 616 11.40 1.42 4.91
C LEU A 616 12.20 2.69 5.19
N ILE A 617 13.25 2.93 4.41
CA ILE A 617 13.96 4.21 4.34
C ILE A 617 13.45 4.98 3.12
N ALA A 618 12.75 6.08 3.38
CA ALA A 618 12.21 6.97 2.35
C ALA A 618 12.88 8.34 2.37
N SER A 619 12.97 9.01 1.22
CA SER A 619 13.31 10.43 1.15
C SER A 619 12.77 11.06 -0.14
N GLN A 620 12.73 12.38 -0.20
CA GLN A 620 12.39 13.09 -1.45
C GLN A 620 13.46 12.88 -2.53
N SER A 621 14.75 12.85 -2.13
CA SER A 621 15.89 12.80 -3.06
C SER A 621 16.45 11.39 -3.17
N HIS A 622 16.89 11.01 -4.38
CA HIS A 622 17.63 9.76 -4.58
C HIS A 622 18.93 9.73 -3.78
N VAL A 623 19.66 10.86 -3.72
CA VAL A 623 20.96 10.97 -3.05
C VAL A 623 20.84 10.71 -1.54
N ALA A 624 19.81 11.25 -0.89
CA ALA A 624 19.59 11.08 0.54
C ALA A 624 19.27 9.62 0.93
N VAL A 625 18.45 8.93 0.12
CA VAL A 625 18.19 7.49 0.30
C VAL A 625 19.49 6.70 0.18
N ASP A 626 20.25 6.96 -0.89
CA ASP A 626 21.48 6.23 -1.16
C ASP A 626 22.52 6.43 -0.04
N HIS A 627 22.70 7.65 0.45
CA HIS A 627 23.58 7.95 1.58
C HIS A 627 23.17 7.19 2.85
N SER A 628 21.86 7.14 3.15
CA SER A 628 21.34 6.40 4.30
C SER A 628 21.57 4.90 4.18
N LEU A 629 21.30 4.31 3.01
CA LEU A 629 21.55 2.89 2.77
C LEU A 629 23.04 2.53 2.84
N THR A 630 23.91 3.35 2.25
CA THR A 630 25.36 3.14 2.34
C THR A 630 25.83 3.15 3.79
N LYS A 631 25.36 4.11 4.60
CA LYS A 631 25.72 4.17 6.03
C LYS A 631 25.20 2.99 6.83
N ILE A 632 23.99 2.52 6.54
CA ILE A 632 23.41 1.31 7.14
C ILE A 632 24.27 0.09 6.80
N LYS A 633 24.72 -0.05 5.55
CA LYS A 633 25.56 -1.17 5.10
C LYS A 633 26.97 -1.13 5.66
N GLU A 634 27.57 0.05 5.80
CA GLU A 634 28.85 0.24 6.50
C GLU A 634 28.77 -0.22 7.95
N LEU A 635 27.66 0.10 8.63
CA LEU A 635 27.44 -0.29 10.02
C LEU A 635 27.06 -1.77 10.15
N MET A 636 26.34 -2.33 9.17
CA MET A 636 25.81 -3.69 9.16
C MET A 636 26.07 -4.35 7.80
N SER A 637 27.23 -4.97 7.62
CA SER A 637 27.67 -5.55 6.33
C SER A 637 26.75 -6.67 5.81
N GLU A 638 26.16 -7.47 6.69
CA GLU A 638 25.37 -8.66 6.34
C GLU A 638 23.87 -8.38 6.12
N ILE A 639 23.43 -7.13 6.26
CA ILE A 639 22.00 -6.81 6.16
C ILE A 639 21.48 -6.95 4.72
N LYS A 640 20.31 -7.59 4.58
CA LYS A 640 19.58 -7.71 3.31
C LYS A 640 18.86 -6.41 3.02
N MET A 641 19.26 -5.74 1.92
CA MET A 641 18.70 -4.45 1.53
C MET A 641 18.23 -4.46 0.09
N ILE A 642 17.16 -3.71 -0.19
CA ILE A 642 16.65 -3.48 -1.53
C ILE A 642 16.54 -1.98 -1.80
N ARG A 643 16.99 -1.53 -2.98
CA ARG A 643 16.81 -0.18 -3.51
C ARG A 643 15.81 -0.17 -4.66
N ILE A 644 14.76 0.65 -4.52
CA ILE A 644 13.66 0.77 -5.49
C ILE A 644 13.69 2.12 -6.21
N GLY A 645 13.70 2.11 -7.53
CA GLY A 645 13.67 3.31 -8.36
C GLY A 645 14.33 3.11 -9.72
N ILE A 646 14.55 4.22 -10.42
CA ILE A 646 15.15 4.26 -11.76
C ILE A 646 16.67 4.12 -11.62
N LYS A 647 17.24 3.05 -12.20
CA LYS A 647 18.64 2.64 -12.03
C LYS A 647 19.64 3.74 -12.41
N GLU A 648 19.33 4.52 -13.44
CA GLU A 648 20.16 5.62 -13.96
C GLU A 648 20.33 6.79 -12.96
N LYS A 649 19.51 6.83 -11.90
CA LYS A 649 19.55 7.89 -10.87
C LYS A 649 20.25 7.46 -9.57
N PHE A 650 20.81 6.26 -9.53
CA PHE A 650 21.46 5.72 -8.33
C PHE A 650 22.96 6.04 -8.31
N SER A 651 23.49 6.20 -7.11
CA SER A 651 24.94 6.20 -6.87
C SER A 651 25.54 4.81 -7.14
N GLU A 652 26.81 4.79 -7.58
CA GLU A 652 27.53 3.54 -7.90
C GLU A 652 27.54 2.55 -6.73
N SER A 653 27.60 3.05 -5.48
CA SER A 653 27.59 2.24 -4.26
C SER A 653 26.32 1.42 -4.05
N VAL A 654 25.19 1.81 -4.64
CA VAL A 654 23.87 1.20 -4.37
C VAL A 654 23.35 0.38 -5.56
N ILE A 655 24.04 0.40 -6.70
CA ILE A 655 23.66 -0.34 -7.91
C ILE A 655 23.54 -1.85 -7.67
N ASN A 656 24.36 -2.42 -6.78
CA ASN A 656 24.32 -3.84 -6.45
C ASN A 656 23.13 -4.23 -5.55
N TYR A 657 22.35 -3.25 -5.07
CA TYR A 657 21.20 -3.48 -4.20
C TYR A 657 19.87 -3.22 -4.92
N THR A 658 19.84 -3.15 -6.25
CA THR A 658 18.56 -3.02 -6.97
C THR A 658 17.68 -4.25 -6.77
N LEU A 659 16.37 -4.06 -6.91
CA LEU A 659 15.40 -5.16 -6.85
C LEU A 659 15.79 -6.32 -7.78
N ASP A 660 16.21 -6.03 -9.01
CA ASP A 660 16.63 -7.08 -9.96
C ASP A 660 17.85 -7.87 -9.48
N ALA A 661 18.86 -7.18 -8.95
CA ALA A 661 20.07 -7.82 -8.42
C ALA A 661 19.75 -8.68 -7.20
N PHE A 662 18.90 -8.16 -6.30
CA PHE A 662 18.43 -8.90 -5.14
C PHE A 662 17.63 -10.13 -5.52
N CYS A 663 16.68 -10.03 -6.47
CA CYS A 663 15.90 -11.18 -6.94
C CYS A 663 16.79 -12.28 -7.51
N GLN A 664 17.85 -11.94 -8.24
CA GLN A 664 18.83 -12.90 -8.76
C GLN A 664 19.60 -13.61 -7.65
N GLU A 665 20.14 -12.84 -6.69
CA GLU A 665 20.87 -13.39 -5.54
C GLU A 665 19.98 -14.25 -4.64
N TRP A 666 18.77 -13.76 -4.35
CA TRP A 666 17.77 -14.45 -3.56
C TRP A 666 17.35 -15.77 -4.21
N THR A 667 17.09 -15.77 -5.52
CA THR A 667 16.80 -16.97 -6.31
C THR A 667 17.92 -17.99 -6.18
N ALA A 668 19.17 -17.57 -6.36
CA ALA A 668 20.33 -18.45 -6.22
C ALA A 668 20.44 -19.03 -4.80
N SER A 669 20.20 -18.20 -3.76
CA SER A 669 20.23 -18.64 -2.36
C SER A 669 19.13 -19.64 -2.03
N VAL A 670 17.92 -19.43 -2.51
CA VAL A 670 16.79 -20.35 -2.32
C VAL A 670 17.09 -21.69 -2.98
N ILE A 671 17.60 -21.69 -4.22
CA ILE A 671 18.00 -22.92 -4.94
C ILE A 671 19.07 -23.67 -4.14
N ALA A 672 20.11 -22.99 -3.67
CA ALA A 672 21.18 -23.60 -2.89
C ALA A 672 20.66 -24.23 -1.58
N LYS A 673 19.80 -23.53 -0.84
CA LYS A 673 19.17 -24.06 0.40
C LYS A 673 18.26 -25.25 0.13
N CYS A 674 17.51 -25.22 -0.98
CA CYS A 674 16.71 -26.37 -1.39
C CYS A 674 17.59 -27.59 -1.69
N GLN A 675 18.72 -27.40 -2.38
CA GLN A 675 19.68 -28.48 -2.65
C GLN A 675 20.30 -29.03 -1.35
N GLU A 676 20.78 -28.16 -0.47
CA GLU A 676 21.35 -28.54 0.83
C GLU A 676 20.33 -29.26 1.72
N ALA A 677 19.09 -28.79 1.78
CA ALA A 677 18.02 -29.43 2.54
C ALA A 677 17.70 -30.84 2.01
N VAL A 678 17.69 -31.01 0.69
CA VAL A 678 17.50 -32.32 0.05
C VAL A 678 18.66 -33.25 0.38
N GLU A 679 19.91 -32.78 0.30
CA GLU A 679 21.11 -33.56 0.66
C GLU A 679 21.13 -33.96 2.14
N SER A 680 20.84 -33.02 3.04
CA SER A 680 20.76 -33.29 4.48
C SER A 680 19.67 -34.31 4.80
N TYR A 681 18.49 -34.18 4.19
CA TYR A 681 17.38 -35.11 4.37
C TYR A 681 17.69 -36.49 3.77
N LYS A 682 18.41 -36.53 2.64
CA LYS A 682 18.91 -37.77 2.02
C LYS A 682 19.87 -38.51 2.95
N ALA A 683 20.80 -37.78 3.57
CA ALA A 683 21.77 -38.32 4.52
C ALA A 683 21.09 -38.85 5.80
N GLU A 684 20.08 -38.15 6.31
CA GLU A 684 19.31 -38.56 7.49
C GLU A 684 18.52 -39.86 7.27
N ILE A 685 17.99 -40.08 6.06
CA ILE A 685 17.22 -41.29 5.71
C ILE A 685 18.12 -42.52 5.43
N GLY A 686 19.39 -42.28 5.06
CA GLY A 686 20.36 -43.35 4.78
C GLY A 686 20.02 -44.16 3.54
N ILE A 687 19.89 -43.48 2.40
CA ILE A 687 19.56 -44.09 1.11
C ILE A 687 20.85 -44.60 0.42
N ASP A 688 20.88 -45.88 0.05
CA ASP A 688 22.02 -46.50 -0.67
C ASP A 688 21.87 -46.33 -2.19
N GLU A 689 22.62 -45.40 -2.77
CA GLU A 689 22.59 -45.09 -4.22
C GLU A 689 22.91 -46.28 -5.11
N SER A 690 23.77 -47.20 -4.64
CA SER A 690 24.20 -48.34 -5.43
C SER A 690 23.05 -49.30 -5.73
N LEU A 691 22.02 -49.37 -4.86
CA LEU A 691 20.83 -50.19 -5.07
C LEU A 691 19.91 -49.60 -6.15
N GLN A 692 19.83 -48.26 -6.24
CA GLN A 692 18.97 -47.60 -7.22
C GLN A 692 19.60 -47.58 -8.62
N GLU A 693 20.91 -47.32 -8.71
CA GLU A 693 21.64 -47.42 -9.98
C GLU A 693 21.55 -48.84 -10.55
N LYS A 694 21.81 -49.86 -9.74
CA LYS A 694 21.68 -51.27 -10.18
C LYS A 694 20.25 -51.62 -10.58
N ASN A 695 19.23 -51.07 -9.91
CA ASN A 695 17.84 -51.29 -10.28
C ASN A 695 17.43 -50.54 -11.56
N ASN A 696 17.95 -49.34 -11.81
CA ASN A 696 17.72 -48.65 -13.09
C ASN A 696 18.32 -49.43 -14.26
N ILE A 697 19.53 -49.98 -14.08
CA ILE A 697 20.14 -50.87 -15.09
C ILE A 697 19.27 -52.12 -15.30
N ILE A 698 18.74 -52.73 -14.23
CA ILE A 698 17.79 -53.87 -14.33
C ILE A 698 16.52 -53.49 -15.10
N LEU A 699 15.96 -52.28 -14.88
CA LEU A 699 14.78 -51.79 -15.58
C LEU A 699 15.04 -51.53 -17.06
N GLU A 700 16.20 -50.97 -17.41
CA GLU A 700 16.60 -50.80 -18.80
C GLU A 700 16.79 -52.14 -19.51
N ILE A 701 17.43 -53.13 -18.85
CA ILE A 701 17.52 -54.50 -19.36
C ILE A 701 16.12 -55.10 -19.57
N GLU A 702 15.18 -54.93 -18.63
CA GLU A 702 13.81 -55.41 -18.77
C GLU A 702 13.06 -54.73 -19.93
N GLN A 703 13.24 -53.43 -20.13
CA GLN A 703 12.62 -52.68 -21.21
C GLN A 703 13.17 -53.09 -22.59
N LEU A 704 14.50 -53.25 -22.69
CA LEU A 704 15.15 -53.78 -23.89
C LEU A 704 14.69 -55.21 -24.18
N SER A 705 14.60 -56.06 -23.16
CA SER A 705 14.13 -57.46 -23.30
C SER A 705 12.69 -57.52 -23.81
N LYS A 706 11.79 -56.69 -23.26
CA LYS A 706 10.41 -56.60 -23.72
C LYS A 706 10.30 -56.06 -25.15
N SER A 707 11.16 -55.10 -25.51
CA SER A 707 11.21 -54.60 -26.88
C SER A 707 11.69 -55.67 -27.85
N ILE A 708 12.65 -56.52 -27.45
CA ILE A 708 13.08 -57.68 -28.25
C ILE A 708 11.92 -58.66 -28.40
N GLU A 709 11.19 -58.97 -27.33
CA GLU A 709 10.01 -59.87 -27.38
C GLU A 709 8.96 -59.38 -28.38
N GLN A 710 8.64 -58.07 -28.36
CA GLN A 710 7.72 -57.45 -29.33
C GLN A 710 8.24 -57.52 -30.76
N LEU A 711 9.51 -57.20 -30.99
CA LEU A 711 10.13 -57.28 -32.32
C LEU A 711 10.20 -58.73 -32.83
N THR A 712 10.36 -59.70 -31.93
CA THR A 712 10.36 -61.14 -32.26
C THR A 712 8.95 -61.61 -32.65
N GLU A 713 7.92 -61.12 -31.96
CA GLU A 713 6.53 -61.36 -32.33
C GLU A 713 6.21 -60.74 -33.71
N GLU A 714 6.63 -59.50 -33.95
CA GLU A 714 6.49 -58.84 -35.27
C GLU A 714 7.22 -59.60 -36.38
N LEU A 715 8.44 -60.10 -36.12
CA LEU A 715 9.17 -60.96 -37.05
C LEU A 715 8.39 -62.22 -37.40
N SER A 716 7.79 -62.88 -36.40
CA SER A 716 7.02 -64.11 -36.63
C SER A 716 5.82 -63.89 -37.56
N VAL A 717 5.14 -62.74 -37.43
CA VAL A 717 4.02 -62.36 -38.30
C VAL A 717 4.50 -62.07 -39.72
N ILE A 718 5.61 -61.33 -39.87
CA ILE A 718 6.21 -61.05 -41.17
C ILE A 718 6.65 -62.35 -41.86
N GLU A 719 7.19 -63.30 -41.11
CA GLU A 719 7.62 -64.59 -41.63
C GLU A 719 6.43 -65.46 -42.10
N GLU A 720 5.30 -65.43 -41.38
CA GLU A 720 4.06 -66.07 -41.83
C GLU A 720 3.50 -65.46 -43.12
N GLU A 721 3.47 -64.13 -43.23
CA GLU A 721 3.00 -63.42 -44.43
C GLU A 721 3.93 -63.66 -45.63
N LYS A 722 5.25 -63.66 -45.40
CA LYS A 722 6.23 -64.02 -46.43
C LYS A 722 5.99 -65.43 -46.96
N ASN A 723 5.78 -66.40 -46.09
CA ASN A 723 5.50 -67.79 -46.48
C ASN A 723 4.19 -67.91 -47.31
N LYS A 724 3.15 -67.13 -46.99
CA LYS A 724 1.91 -67.09 -47.79
C LYS A 724 2.17 -66.55 -49.19
N ILE A 725 2.96 -65.48 -49.30
CA ILE A 725 3.34 -64.87 -50.59
C ILE A 725 4.21 -65.83 -51.40
N ASP A 726 5.14 -66.56 -50.78
CA ASP A 726 5.97 -67.56 -51.46
C ASP A 726 5.13 -68.69 -52.09
N ILE A 727 4.14 -69.20 -51.36
CA ILE A 727 3.21 -70.22 -51.87
C ILE A 727 2.40 -69.68 -53.07
N LEU A 728 1.97 -68.42 -53.03
CA LEU A 728 1.23 -67.79 -54.12
C LEU A 728 2.13 -67.59 -55.34
N ASN A 729 3.35 -67.11 -55.14
CA ASN A 729 4.32 -66.90 -56.21
C ASN A 729 4.70 -68.21 -56.92
N ASP A 730 4.90 -69.29 -56.16
CA ASP A 730 5.18 -70.62 -56.72
C ASP A 730 3.99 -71.18 -57.52
N LYS A 731 2.76 -71.02 -57.02
CA LYS A 731 1.53 -71.39 -57.76
C LYS A 731 1.40 -70.61 -59.07
N TRP A 732 1.75 -69.32 -59.06
CA TRP A 732 1.72 -68.47 -60.25
C TRP A 732 2.76 -68.87 -61.28
N LYS A 733 3.99 -69.18 -60.84
CA LYS A 733 5.06 -69.67 -61.71
C LYS A 733 4.63 -70.94 -62.46
N PHE A 734 3.96 -71.86 -61.77
CA PHE A 734 3.39 -73.07 -62.36
C PHE A 734 2.29 -72.79 -63.40
N ILE A 735 1.37 -71.86 -63.12
CA ILE A 735 0.32 -71.46 -64.07
C ILE A 735 0.94 -70.84 -65.34
N ASN A 736 1.96 -70.01 -65.18
CA ASN A 736 2.64 -69.35 -66.30
C ASN A 736 3.33 -70.39 -67.22
N GLU A 737 4.00 -71.40 -66.64
CA GLU A 737 4.59 -72.52 -67.41
C GLU A 737 3.53 -73.32 -68.19
N LYS A 738 2.35 -73.56 -67.60
CA LYS A 738 1.20 -74.20 -68.26
C LYS A 738 0.66 -73.37 -69.42
N ILE A 739 0.54 -72.05 -69.27
CA ILE A 739 0.07 -71.13 -70.32
C ILE A 739 1.06 -71.08 -71.49
N ILE A 740 2.36 -71.01 -71.21
CA ILE A 740 3.39 -71.07 -72.25
C ILE A 740 3.31 -72.39 -73.03
N SER A 741 3.05 -73.50 -72.33
CA SER A 741 2.86 -74.82 -72.95
C SER A 741 1.60 -74.90 -73.82
N MET A 742 0.50 -74.26 -73.40
CA MET A 742 -0.71 -74.13 -74.21
C MET A 742 -0.50 -73.24 -75.44
N LYS A 743 0.19 -72.10 -75.32
CA LYS A 743 0.55 -71.24 -76.47
C LYS A 743 1.30 -72.03 -77.54
N LYS A 744 2.26 -72.88 -77.14
CA LYS A 744 3.00 -73.76 -78.06
C LYS A 744 2.07 -74.77 -78.76
N LEU A 745 1.14 -75.40 -78.05
CA LEU A 745 0.18 -76.36 -78.60
C LEU A 745 -0.80 -75.74 -79.60
N VAL A 746 -1.29 -74.52 -79.32
CA VAL A 746 -2.18 -73.78 -80.22
C VAL A 746 -1.44 -73.35 -81.49
N HIS A 747 -0.19 -72.90 -81.36
CA HIS A 747 0.60 -72.49 -82.52
C HIS A 747 0.91 -73.65 -83.48
N ILE A 748 1.04 -74.88 -82.97
CA ILE A 748 1.27 -76.09 -83.78
C ILE A 748 -0.02 -76.53 -84.51
N LYS A 749 -1.20 -76.36 -83.90
CA LYS A 749 -2.49 -76.75 -84.52
C LYS A 749 -3.01 -75.76 -85.56
N ALA A 750 -2.55 -74.51 -85.55
CA ALA A 750 -2.97 -73.48 -86.52
C ALA A 750 -2.40 -73.66 -87.95
N ASN A 751 -1.40 -74.52 -88.15
CA ASN A 751 -0.69 -74.66 -89.43
C ASN A 751 -1.25 -75.74 -90.38
N CYS A 752 -2.45 -76.27 -90.15
CA CYS A 752 -3.10 -77.24 -91.04
C CYS A 752 -4.59 -76.91 -91.16
N ILE A 753 -5.01 -76.30 -92.27
CA ILE A 753 -6.26 -76.54 -93.06
C ILE A 753 -6.44 -75.39 -94.09
N LEU A 754 -6.81 -75.77 -95.33
CA LEU A 754 -7.11 -74.91 -96.49
C LEU A 754 -8.63 -74.76 -96.70
N GLY A 755 -9.11 -73.56 -97.05
CA GLY A 755 -10.37 -73.35 -97.80
C GLY A 755 -11.56 -72.67 -97.08
N GLU A 756 -11.83 -71.42 -97.46
CA GLU A 756 -13.08 -70.61 -97.51
C GLU A 756 -14.23 -70.64 -96.45
N GLU A 757 -14.14 -71.34 -95.31
CA GLU A 757 -15.01 -71.05 -94.14
C GLU A 757 -14.26 -70.36 -92.97
N LEU A 758 -13.02 -69.92 -93.21
CA LEU A 758 -12.09 -69.52 -92.14
C LEU A 758 -12.30 -68.09 -91.59
N ALA A 759 -12.85 -67.16 -92.38
CA ALA A 759 -12.86 -65.74 -91.98
C ALA A 759 -13.72 -65.47 -90.72
N ASN A 760 -14.90 -66.11 -90.62
CA ASN A 760 -15.77 -65.93 -89.45
C ASN A 760 -15.22 -66.59 -88.17
N ILE A 761 -14.47 -67.68 -88.29
CA ILE A 761 -13.82 -68.36 -87.15
C ILE A 761 -12.59 -67.58 -86.71
N VAL A 762 -11.82 -67.04 -87.66
CA VAL A 762 -10.65 -66.22 -87.35
C VAL A 762 -11.08 -64.94 -86.64
N ASP A 763 -12.13 -64.25 -87.07
CA ASP A 763 -12.55 -63.01 -86.40
C ASP A 763 -13.04 -63.25 -84.96
N THR A 764 -13.87 -64.28 -84.72
CA THR A 764 -14.28 -64.65 -83.34
C THR A 764 -13.10 -65.13 -82.48
N PHE A 765 -12.17 -65.89 -83.06
CA PHE A 765 -11.00 -66.36 -82.33
C PHE A 765 -9.96 -65.26 -82.06
N THR A 766 -9.89 -64.23 -82.92
CA THR A 766 -9.01 -63.08 -82.73
C THR A 766 -9.56 -62.15 -81.64
N GLU A 767 -10.88 -61.97 -81.56
CA GLU A 767 -11.53 -61.29 -80.43
C GLU A 767 -11.30 -62.03 -79.10
N ASP A 768 -11.42 -63.36 -79.08
CA ASP A 768 -11.17 -64.17 -77.88
C ASP A 768 -9.69 -64.11 -77.44
N ILE A 769 -8.73 -64.07 -78.37
CA ILE A 769 -7.31 -63.94 -78.04
C ILE A 769 -6.98 -62.52 -77.56
N MET A 770 -7.55 -61.46 -78.15
CA MET A 770 -7.35 -60.09 -77.67
C MET A 770 -7.93 -59.90 -76.26
N ALA A 771 -9.10 -60.49 -75.97
CA ALA A 771 -9.67 -60.49 -74.62
C ALA A 771 -8.80 -61.26 -73.61
N LEU A 772 -8.17 -62.37 -74.03
CA LEU A 772 -7.23 -63.12 -73.18
C LEU A 772 -5.92 -62.37 -72.95
N ASN A 773 -5.44 -61.62 -73.94
CA ASN A 773 -4.18 -60.89 -73.87
C ASN A 773 -4.28 -59.69 -72.91
N ASN A 774 -5.40 -58.97 -72.91
CA ASN A 774 -5.65 -57.89 -71.93
C ASN A 774 -5.78 -58.43 -70.50
N ARG A 775 -6.41 -59.61 -70.31
CA ARG A 775 -6.46 -60.28 -68.99
C ARG A 775 -5.10 -60.79 -68.52
N LEU A 776 -4.20 -61.14 -69.44
CA LEU A 776 -2.84 -61.56 -69.10
C LEU A 776 -1.95 -60.39 -68.68
N GLU A 777 -2.19 -59.19 -69.22
CA GLU A 777 -1.48 -57.98 -68.84
C GLU A 777 -1.84 -57.53 -67.42
N GLU A 778 -3.13 -57.53 -67.05
CA GLU A 778 -3.58 -57.27 -65.66
C GLU A 778 -2.96 -58.26 -64.65
N VAL A 779 -2.86 -59.55 -65.02
CA VAL A 779 -2.29 -60.57 -64.13
C VAL A 779 -0.76 -60.47 -64.01
N LEU A 780 -0.08 -59.97 -65.05
CA LEU A 780 1.37 -59.69 -65.00
C LEU A 780 1.68 -58.53 -64.05
N GLU A 781 0.85 -57.48 -64.04
CA GLU A 781 0.96 -56.40 -63.07
C GLU A 781 0.77 -56.91 -61.64
N GLU A 782 -0.21 -57.81 -61.41
CA GLU A 782 -0.46 -58.39 -60.09
C GLU A 782 0.73 -59.25 -59.60
N SER A 783 1.39 -60.01 -60.50
CA SER A 783 2.60 -60.77 -60.15
C SER A 783 3.80 -59.89 -59.82
N ILE A 784 3.98 -58.77 -60.53
CA ILE A 784 5.06 -57.80 -60.23
C ILE A 784 4.79 -57.17 -58.86
N HIS A 785 3.54 -56.79 -58.59
CA HIS A 785 3.15 -56.23 -57.31
C HIS A 785 3.40 -57.18 -56.13
N LEU A 786 3.09 -58.48 -56.29
CA LEU A 786 3.39 -59.50 -55.26
C LEU A 786 4.90 -59.68 -55.03
N SER A 787 5.72 -59.54 -56.08
CA SER A 787 7.18 -59.61 -55.96
C SER A 787 7.76 -58.38 -55.26
N GLU A 788 7.24 -57.19 -55.56
CA GLU A 788 7.64 -55.95 -54.87
C GLU A 788 7.27 -55.99 -53.39
N GLN A 789 6.07 -56.49 -53.06
CA GLN A 789 5.66 -56.70 -51.67
C GLN A 789 6.58 -57.67 -50.93
N LYS A 790 7.01 -58.76 -51.59
CA LYS A 790 7.97 -59.71 -51.02
C LYS A 790 9.31 -59.03 -50.69
N ASP A 791 9.87 -58.28 -51.62
CA ASP A 791 11.14 -57.57 -51.42
C ASP A 791 11.04 -56.54 -50.28
N GLU A 792 9.87 -55.91 -50.10
CA GLU A 792 9.62 -55.02 -48.97
C GLU A 792 9.60 -55.76 -47.63
N PHE A 793 8.95 -56.93 -47.57
CA PHE A 793 8.94 -57.76 -46.37
C PHE A 793 10.32 -58.31 -46.01
N GLU A 794 11.14 -58.70 -46.99
CA GLU A 794 12.52 -59.14 -46.73
C GLU A 794 13.39 -58.03 -46.13
N ARG A 795 13.29 -56.80 -46.65
CA ARG A 795 14.01 -55.66 -46.07
C ARG A 795 13.56 -55.35 -44.64
N LYS A 796 12.26 -55.47 -44.35
CA LYS A 796 11.74 -55.29 -42.99
C LYS A 796 12.23 -56.38 -42.05
N TYR A 797 12.24 -57.64 -42.49
CA TYR A 797 12.75 -58.78 -41.73
C TYR A 797 14.23 -58.60 -41.36
N GLU A 798 15.09 -58.27 -42.32
CA GLU A 798 16.52 -58.01 -42.07
C GLU A 798 16.72 -56.85 -41.10
N LYS A 799 15.97 -55.76 -41.26
CA LYS A 799 16.08 -54.59 -40.38
C LYS A 799 15.72 -54.94 -38.93
N ILE A 800 14.62 -55.66 -38.72
CA ILE A 800 14.19 -56.02 -37.36
C ILE A 800 15.20 -56.97 -36.70
N ASN A 801 15.77 -57.92 -37.44
CA ASN A 801 16.82 -58.80 -36.92
C ASN A 801 18.07 -58.03 -36.46
N VAL A 802 18.52 -57.04 -37.25
CA VAL A 802 19.65 -56.18 -36.85
C VAL A 802 19.33 -55.37 -35.59
N ASP A 803 18.09 -54.86 -35.47
CA ASP A 803 17.65 -54.13 -34.28
C ASP A 803 17.58 -55.03 -33.03
N ILE A 804 17.20 -56.31 -33.18
CA ILE A 804 17.22 -57.30 -32.10
C ILE A 804 18.67 -57.60 -31.67
N GLU A 805 19.56 -57.93 -32.61
CA GLU A 805 20.97 -58.23 -32.30
C GLU A 805 21.67 -57.06 -31.59
N SER A 806 21.40 -55.81 -32.02
CA SER A 806 21.95 -54.62 -31.36
C SER A 806 21.48 -54.51 -29.90
N LYS A 807 20.19 -54.73 -29.65
CA LYS A 807 19.61 -54.63 -28.30
C LYS A 807 20.04 -55.78 -27.39
N GLU A 808 20.24 -56.98 -27.92
CA GLU A 808 20.80 -58.11 -27.18
C GLU A 808 22.23 -57.79 -26.70
N LYS A 809 23.03 -57.16 -27.55
CA LYS A 809 24.37 -56.71 -27.20
C LYS A 809 24.39 -55.61 -26.13
N ASP A 810 23.43 -54.68 -26.18
CA ASP A 810 23.27 -53.67 -25.13
C ASP A 810 22.92 -54.31 -23.78
N ILE A 811 22.02 -55.32 -23.77
CA ILE A 811 21.68 -56.08 -22.56
C ILE A 811 22.92 -56.79 -21.98
N GLU A 812 23.76 -57.38 -22.83
CA GLU A 812 25.00 -58.05 -22.39
C GLU A 812 25.98 -57.06 -21.75
N CYS A 813 26.16 -55.88 -22.35
CA CYS A 813 26.97 -54.79 -21.78
C CYS A 813 26.44 -54.35 -20.40
N TRP A 814 25.13 -54.19 -20.25
CA TRP A 814 24.52 -53.84 -18.97
C TRP A 814 24.66 -54.94 -17.90
N LYS A 815 24.63 -56.23 -18.30
CA LYS A 815 24.88 -57.36 -17.39
C LYS A 815 26.34 -57.40 -16.92
N ASP A 816 27.30 -57.03 -17.78
CA ASP A 816 28.71 -56.88 -17.39
C ASP A 816 28.90 -55.76 -16.35
N PHE A 817 28.22 -54.62 -16.52
CA PHE A 817 28.23 -53.54 -15.51
C PHE A 817 27.65 -53.99 -14.15
N LEU A 818 26.68 -54.92 -14.15
CA LEU A 818 26.15 -55.55 -12.94
C LEU A 818 27.08 -56.64 -12.36
N CYS A 819 28.19 -56.94 -13.03
CA CYS A 819 29.15 -58.01 -12.67
C CYS A 819 28.49 -59.40 -12.61
N VAL A 820 27.58 -59.67 -13.53
CA VAL A 820 26.81 -60.92 -13.57
C VAL A 820 27.21 -61.76 -14.77
N SER A 821 27.53 -63.03 -14.55
CA SER A 821 28.07 -63.92 -15.59
C SER A 821 27.07 -64.95 -16.12
N SER A 822 25.90 -65.10 -15.48
CA SER A 822 24.86 -66.04 -15.88
C SER A 822 23.44 -65.50 -15.68
N GLY A 823 22.47 -66.07 -16.40
CA GLY A 823 21.04 -65.72 -16.25
C GLY A 823 20.50 -65.97 -14.84
N GLU A 824 20.95 -67.04 -14.17
CA GLU A 824 20.54 -67.35 -12.79
C GLU A 824 21.12 -66.36 -11.77
N GLU A 825 22.37 -65.92 -11.95
CA GLU A 825 22.96 -64.86 -11.12
C GLU A 825 22.22 -63.53 -11.31
N TYR A 826 21.79 -63.22 -12.53
CA TYR A 826 21.01 -62.02 -12.83
C TYR A 826 19.66 -62.06 -12.12
N ASP A 827 18.95 -63.18 -12.20
CA ASP A 827 17.64 -63.34 -11.55
C ASP A 827 17.74 -63.31 -10.02
N ASN A 828 18.78 -63.90 -9.44
CA ASN A 828 19.03 -63.84 -8.00
C ASN A 828 19.40 -62.42 -7.53
N LEU A 829 20.27 -61.72 -8.25
CA LEU A 829 20.63 -60.33 -7.96
C LEU A 829 19.40 -59.43 -8.08
N LYS A 830 18.61 -59.61 -9.13
CA LYS A 830 17.34 -58.91 -9.38
C LYS A 830 16.34 -59.12 -8.25
N VAL A 831 16.15 -60.35 -7.77
CA VAL A 831 15.26 -60.64 -6.63
C VAL A 831 15.78 -59.99 -5.34
N THR A 832 17.09 -60.06 -5.09
CA THR A 832 17.72 -59.49 -3.90
C THR A 832 17.61 -57.96 -3.88
N ILE A 833 17.88 -57.30 -5.00
CA ILE A 833 17.74 -55.85 -5.17
C ILE A 833 16.27 -55.44 -5.08
N LYS A 834 15.34 -56.16 -5.72
CA LYS A 834 13.89 -55.87 -5.63
C LYS A 834 13.36 -56.02 -4.20
N ASN A 835 13.86 -56.98 -3.41
CA ASN A 835 13.47 -57.14 -2.01
C ASN A 835 14.08 -56.05 -1.12
N SER A 836 15.37 -55.73 -1.29
CA SER A 836 16.04 -54.64 -0.57
C SER A 836 15.42 -53.27 -0.89
N LEU A 837 14.97 -53.08 -2.14
CA LEU A 837 14.21 -51.90 -2.54
C LEU A 837 12.82 -51.88 -1.95
N LYS A 838 12.10 -53.01 -1.83
CA LYS A 838 10.79 -53.08 -1.16
C LYS A 838 10.89 -52.69 0.31
N GLU A 839 11.94 -53.14 1.01
CA GLU A 839 12.19 -52.76 2.41
C GLU A 839 12.51 -51.26 2.54
N ASN A 840 13.24 -50.68 1.58
CA ASN A 840 13.55 -49.24 1.55
C ASN A 840 12.54 -48.40 0.77
N GLN A 841 11.47 -48.98 0.21
CA GLN A 841 10.56 -48.30 -0.71
C GLN A 841 9.79 -47.17 -0.05
N ILE A 842 9.49 -47.34 1.24
CA ILE A 842 8.85 -46.32 2.07
C ILE A 842 9.77 -45.09 2.20
N LYS A 843 11.08 -45.32 2.42
CA LYS A 843 12.09 -44.27 2.53
C LYS A 843 12.30 -43.53 1.20
N TYR A 844 12.42 -44.27 0.10
CA TYR A 844 12.54 -43.68 -1.24
C TYR A 844 11.28 -42.92 -1.67
N ASN A 845 10.09 -43.43 -1.38
CA ASN A 845 8.84 -42.73 -1.68
C ASN A 845 8.69 -41.44 -0.88
N GLN A 846 9.19 -41.40 0.35
CA GLN A 846 9.25 -40.17 1.15
C GLN A 846 10.26 -39.18 0.57
N PHE A 847 11.47 -39.64 0.23
CA PHE A 847 12.51 -38.82 -0.38
C PHE A 847 12.10 -38.25 -1.74
N SER A 848 11.60 -39.09 -2.66
CA SER A 848 11.17 -38.68 -4.01
C SER A 848 10.04 -37.65 -3.99
N LYS A 849 9.14 -37.71 -3.00
CA LYS A 849 8.13 -36.65 -2.81
C LYS A 849 8.77 -35.31 -2.44
N ILE A 850 9.73 -35.29 -1.53
CA ILE A 850 10.42 -34.06 -1.12
C ILE A 850 11.33 -33.54 -2.24
N GLU A 851 12.07 -34.41 -2.92
CA GLU A 851 12.90 -34.07 -4.07
C GLU A 851 12.06 -33.51 -5.23
N GLY A 852 10.91 -34.14 -5.53
CA GLY A 852 9.97 -33.68 -6.55
C GLY A 852 9.37 -32.31 -6.21
N LEU A 853 9.03 -32.07 -4.94
CA LEU A 853 8.58 -30.75 -4.47
C LEU A 853 9.69 -29.70 -4.61
N CYS A 854 10.93 -30.02 -4.24
CA CYS A 854 12.06 -29.10 -4.36
C CYS A 854 12.39 -28.78 -5.83
N LYS A 855 12.39 -29.77 -6.72
CA LYS A 855 12.55 -29.54 -8.18
C LYS A 855 11.45 -28.65 -8.75
N ALA A 856 10.20 -28.90 -8.40
CA ALA A 856 9.08 -28.07 -8.82
C ALA A 856 9.18 -26.62 -8.30
N TRP A 857 9.69 -26.45 -7.07
CA TRP A 857 10.00 -25.12 -6.51
C TRP A 857 11.11 -24.42 -7.28
N ILE A 858 12.26 -25.07 -7.51
CA ILE A 858 13.38 -24.52 -8.27
C ILE A 858 12.92 -24.05 -9.66
N THR A 859 12.17 -24.88 -10.39
CA THR A 859 11.66 -24.52 -11.72
C THR A 859 10.73 -23.30 -11.71
N ARG A 860 9.88 -23.15 -10.68
CA ARG A 860 9.03 -21.94 -10.56
C ARG A 860 9.86 -20.70 -10.24
N VAL A 861 10.89 -20.83 -9.41
CA VAL A 861 11.77 -19.72 -9.04
C VAL A 861 12.60 -19.24 -10.24
N GLU A 862 13.12 -20.17 -11.03
CA GLU A 862 13.86 -19.85 -12.27
C GLU A 862 12.98 -19.19 -13.34
N GLN A 863 11.67 -19.46 -13.35
CA GLN A 863 10.71 -18.87 -14.30
C GLN A 863 10.33 -17.41 -13.97
N GLY A 864 10.65 -16.91 -12.78
CA GLY A 864 10.61 -15.47 -12.44
C GLY A 864 9.23 -14.81 -12.31
N ASP A 865 8.13 -15.49 -12.65
CA ASP A 865 6.79 -14.92 -12.56
C ASP A 865 6.22 -14.97 -11.13
N GLY A 866 6.02 -13.80 -10.53
CA GLY A 866 5.24 -13.63 -9.30
C GLY A 866 6.03 -13.55 -7.98
N LEU A 867 7.37 -13.69 -7.99
CA LEU A 867 8.19 -13.73 -6.78
C LEU A 867 8.61 -12.37 -6.20
N LEU A 868 8.12 -11.27 -6.78
CA LEU A 868 8.44 -9.92 -6.33
C LEU A 868 7.95 -9.68 -4.90
N GLN A 869 6.80 -10.26 -4.53
CA GLN A 869 6.24 -10.09 -3.19
C GLN A 869 7.09 -10.80 -2.13
N GLU A 870 7.49 -12.04 -2.40
CA GLU A 870 8.33 -12.85 -1.52
C GLU A 870 9.74 -12.27 -1.40
N SER A 871 10.29 -11.74 -2.49
CA SER A 871 11.62 -11.09 -2.49
C SER A 871 11.62 -9.83 -1.64
N VAL A 872 10.58 -8.99 -1.74
CA VAL A 872 10.45 -7.79 -0.90
C VAL A 872 10.14 -8.17 0.56
N ALA A 873 9.42 -9.27 0.80
CA ALA A 873 9.17 -9.78 2.15
C ALA A 873 10.43 -10.35 2.84
N ASP A 874 11.39 -10.89 2.10
CA ASP A 874 12.67 -11.37 2.66
C ASP A 874 13.69 -10.22 2.92
N ALA A 875 13.43 -9.02 2.40
CA ALA A 875 14.27 -7.86 2.66
C ALA A 875 14.04 -7.29 4.06
N THR A 876 15.14 -6.99 4.75
CA THR A 876 15.09 -6.35 6.07
C THR A 876 14.93 -4.84 5.94
N VAL A 877 15.66 -4.22 5.00
CA VAL A 877 15.62 -2.78 4.75
C VAL A 877 15.29 -2.51 3.29
N VAL A 878 14.30 -1.66 3.07
CA VAL A 878 13.87 -1.24 1.74
C VAL A 878 14.10 0.27 1.61
N GLY A 879 14.83 0.70 0.58
CA GLY A 879 15.12 2.10 0.31
C GLY A 879 14.45 2.59 -0.96
N ALA A 880 13.64 3.63 -0.86
CA ALA A 880 12.88 4.19 -1.98
C ALA A 880 12.75 5.71 -1.87
N THR A 881 12.47 6.39 -2.98
CA THR A 881 11.97 7.77 -2.85
C THR A 881 10.52 7.75 -2.36
N CYS A 882 10.03 8.84 -1.74
CA CYS A 882 8.66 8.92 -1.21
C CYS A 882 7.61 8.53 -2.26
N LEU A 883 7.79 8.94 -3.51
CA LEU A 883 6.91 8.58 -4.63
C LEU A 883 7.29 7.26 -5.30
N GLY A 884 8.56 6.85 -5.23
CA GLY A 884 9.10 5.66 -5.88
C GLY A 884 8.52 4.36 -5.32
N ILE A 885 8.28 4.30 -4.00
CA ILE A 885 7.74 3.11 -3.32
C ILE A 885 6.34 2.71 -3.84
N ALA A 886 5.51 3.70 -4.17
CA ALA A 886 4.16 3.47 -4.69
C ALA A 886 4.14 2.87 -6.11
N GLY A 887 5.28 2.80 -6.80
CA GLY A 887 5.41 2.08 -8.08
C GLY A 887 5.17 0.57 -7.95
N LEU A 888 5.47 -0.01 -6.78
CA LEU A 888 5.28 -1.44 -6.49
C LEU A 888 3.90 -1.77 -5.90
N GLY A 889 3.24 -0.79 -5.26
CA GLY A 889 1.96 -0.99 -4.57
C GLY A 889 0.77 -1.36 -5.48
N ALA A 890 0.94 -1.35 -6.80
CA ALA A 890 -0.06 -1.85 -7.75
C ALA A 890 -0.01 -3.38 -7.90
N THR A 891 1.13 -4.00 -7.57
CA THR A 891 1.40 -5.43 -7.74
C THR A 891 1.74 -6.15 -6.43
N VAL A 892 2.14 -5.42 -5.38
CA VAL A 892 2.59 -5.97 -4.09
C VAL A 892 1.90 -5.24 -2.93
N ASP A 893 1.36 -5.98 -1.94
CA ASP A 893 0.88 -5.43 -0.67
C ASP A 893 2.06 -5.13 0.25
N LEU A 894 2.44 -3.86 0.35
CA LEU A 894 3.62 -3.41 1.10
C LEU A 894 3.22 -2.92 2.50
N LYS A 895 3.81 -3.52 3.53
CA LYS A 895 3.63 -3.11 4.94
C LYS A 895 4.98 -3.15 5.63
N PHE A 896 5.28 -2.14 6.42
CA PHE A 896 6.53 -2.02 7.15
C PHE A 896 6.27 -1.81 8.63
N ASP A 897 7.09 -2.40 9.48
CA ASP A 897 7.02 -2.15 10.92
C ASP A 897 7.49 -0.74 11.24
N TRP A 898 8.54 -0.29 10.54
CA TRP A 898 9.09 1.04 10.68
C TRP A 898 9.23 1.73 9.33
N VAL A 899 8.83 3.00 9.28
CA VAL A 899 9.09 3.89 8.14
C VAL A 899 9.89 5.08 8.63
N ILE A 900 11.10 5.25 8.11
CA ILE A 900 11.99 6.36 8.40
C ILE A 900 12.04 7.25 7.16
N VAL A 901 11.61 8.50 7.27
CA VAL A 901 11.63 9.47 6.18
C VAL A 901 12.74 10.49 6.44
N ASP A 902 13.81 10.46 5.64
CA ASP A 902 14.90 11.44 5.67
C ASP A 902 14.59 12.65 4.76
N GLU A 903 15.17 13.80 5.10
CA GLU A 903 14.89 15.11 4.48
C GLU A 903 13.40 15.48 4.44
N ALA A 904 12.63 15.07 5.45
CA ALA A 904 11.18 15.29 5.51
C ALA A 904 10.78 16.78 5.49
N GLY A 905 11.66 17.71 5.91
CA GLY A 905 11.42 19.16 5.82
C GLY A 905 11.29 19.72 4.39
N LYS A 906 11.79 19.00 3.38
CA LYS A 906 11.77 19.43 1.98
C LYS A 906 10.61 18.84 1.17
N ALA A 907 10.02 17.75 1.64
CA ALA A 907 8.92 17.10 0.93
C ALA A 907 7.59 17.81 1.21
N THR A 908 6.73 17.86 0.20
CA THR A 908 5.37 18.41 0.39
C THR A 908 4.56 17.49 1.30
N PRO A 909 3.55 18.01 2.03
CA PRO A 909 2.74 17.16 2.90
C PRO A 909 2.17 15.92 2.18
N PRO A 910 1.52 16.02 1.00
CA PRO A 910 0.96 14.85 0.32
C PRO A 910 2.01 13.84 -0.17
N GLU A 911 3.25 14.28 -0.42
CA GLU A 911 4.37 13.42 -0.80
C GLU A 911 4.84 12.55 0.36
N ILE A 912 4.95 13.12 1.57
CA ILE A 912 5.36 12.39 2.79
C ILE A 912 4.27 11.39 3.23
N LEU A 913 2.99 11.68 2.97
CA LEU A 913 1.89 10.76 3.30
C LEU A 913 2.01 9.41 2.57
N VAL A 914 2.69 9.34 1.42
CA VAL A 914 2.85 8.11 0.63
C VAL A 914 3.60 7.03 1.41
N PRO A 915 4.84 7.26 1.90
CA PRO A 915 5.52 6.27 2.74
C PRO A 915 4.85 6.11 4.12
N ILE A 916 4.29 7.17 4.71
CA ILE A 916 3.60 7.08 6.01
C ILE A 916 2.46 6.04 5.98
N ALA A 917 1.69 5.99 4.90
CA ALA A 917 0.56 5.08 4.77
C ALA A 917 0.92 3.59 4.90
N LEU A 918 2.20 3.23 4.70
CA LEU A 918 2.72 1.86 4.67
C LEU A 918 3.30 1.40 6.01
N GLY A 919 3.47 2.29 7.00
CA GLY A 919 4.18 2.02 8.25
C GLY A 919 3.27 1.78 9.45
N LYS A 920 3.68 0.89 10.36
CA LYS A 920 3.10 0.80 11.70
C LYS A 920 3.62 1.92 12.61
N LYS A 921 4.93 2.19 12.58
CA LYS A 921 5.60 3.26 13.32
C LYS A 921 6.42 4.14 12.39
N ILE A 922 6.35 5.45 12.60
CA ILE A 922 6.91 6.46 11.69
C ILE A 922 7.98 7.29 12.40
N VAL A 923 9.11 7.50 11.73
CA VAL A 923 10.16 8.41 12.15
C VAL A 923 10.43 9.41 11.05
N LEU A 924 10.21 10.69 11.33
CA LEU A 924 10.45 11.77 10.39
C LEU A 924 11.74 12.49 10.79
N VAL A 925 12.73 12.50 9.90
CA VAL A 925 14.03 13.15 10.10
C VAL A 925 14.16 14.29 9.09
N GLY A 926 14.47 15.49 9.57
CA GLY A 926 14.48 16.66 8.71
C GLY A 926 14.97 17.92 9.41
N ASP A 927 14.81 19.05 8.73
CA ASP A 927 15.14 20.35 9.26
C ASP A 927 14.31 21.44 8.58
N HIS A 928 13.33 22.00 9.28
CA HIS A 928 12.44 23.04 8.75
C HIS A 928 13.12 24.41 8.60
N LYS A 929 14.34 24.59 9.17
CA LYS A 929 15.16 25.80 8.99
C LYS A 929 16.02 25.76 7.73
N GLN A 930 15.98 24.67 6.97
CA GLN A 930 16.59 24.53 5.64
C GLN A 930 15.55 24.72 4.52
N LEU A 931 15.88 24.36 3.28
CA LEU A 931 15.03 24.63 2.11
C LEU A 931 13.62 24.04 2.27
N PRO A 932 12.56 24.84 2.08
CA PRO A 932 11.19 24.35 2.06
C PRO A 932 10.90 23.54 0.78
N PRO A 933 9.72 22.92 0.68
CA PRO A 933 9.27 22.32 -0.57
C PRO A 933 9.28 23.32 -1.74
N VAL A 934 9.66 22.84 -2.92
CA VAL A 934 9.68 23.67 -4.14
C VAL A 934 8.24 23.92 -4.58
N ILE A 935 7.81 25.18 -4.54
CA ILE A 935 6.45 25.59 -4.93
C ILE A 935 6.54 26.52 -6.13
N ASP A 936 5.66 26.28 -7.09
CA ASP A 936 5.46 27.20 -8.19
C ASP A 936 4.57 28.38 -7.76
N GLU A 937 5.14 29.58 -7.74
CA GLU A 937 4.46 30.82 -7.33
C GLU A 937 3.26 31.18 -8.23
N ASN A 938 3.15 30.60 -9.44
CA ASN A 938 1.99 30.83 -10.31
C ASN A 938 0.70 30.19 -9.81
N LEU A 939 0.79 29.22 -8.88
CA LEU A 939 -0.36 28.67 -8.18
C LEU A 939 -1.10 29.73 -7.34
N ILE A 940 -0.40 30.79 -6.93
CA ILE A 940 -0.93 31.88 -6.08
C ILE A 940 -1.68 32.95 -6.91
N LYS A 941 -1.38 33.07 -8.21
CA LYS A 941 -1.88 34.16 -9.08
C LYS A 941 -3.18 33.86 -9.83
N GLN A 942 -3.75 32.64 -9.71
CA GLN A 942 -4.99 32.30 -10.42
C GLN A 942 -6.22 32.95 -9.75
N PRO A 943 -7.19 33.48 -10.52
CA PRO A 943 -8.35 34.18 -9.96
C PRO A 943 -9.16 33.25 -9.05
N GLN A 944 -9.31 33.69 -7.80
CA GLN A 944 -9.98 32.99 -6.71
C GLN A 944 -11.47 32.83 -7.02
N GLY A 945 -11.88 31.61 -7.36
CA GLY A 945 -13.28 31.21 -7.53
C GLY A 945 -13.79 30.22 -6.47
N ASN A 946 -12.96 29.83 -5.49
CA ASN A 946 -13.28 28.76 -4.53
C ASN A 946 -13.20 29.23 -3.07
N ASN A 947 -14.04 28.64 -2.20
CA ASN A 947 -14.28 28.99 -0.79
C ASN A 947 -13.09 28.83 0.19
N TYR A 948 -11.87 28.50 -0.27
CA TYR A 948 -10.70 28.28 0.60
C TYR A 948 -9.57 29.25 0.22
N ASN A 949 -9.25 30.19 1.12
CA ASN A 949 -8.14 31.13 0.95
C ASN A 949 -6.80 30.41 1.16
N ILE A 950 -6.20 29.87 0.11
CA ILE A 950 -4.84 29.29 0.15
C ILE A 950 -3.83 30.44 0.12
N THR A 951 -2.96 30.49 1.12
CA THR A 951 -1.88 31.48 1.23
C THR A 951 -0.55 30.92 0.75
N LYS A 952 0.44 31.78 0.49
CA LYS A 952 1.83 31.36 0.21
C LYS A 952 2.40 30.50 1.35
N LYS A 953 2.04 30.81 2.60
CA LYS A 953 2.46 30.05 3.78
C LYS A 953 1.92 28.61 3.75
N ASP A 954 0.64 28.41 3.39
CA ASP A 954 0.05 27.06 3.31
C ASP A 954 0.75 26.15 2.28
N LEU A 955 1.40 26.74 1.28
CA LEU A 955 2.19 25.99 0.28
C LEU A 955 3.60 25.69 0.79
N GLU A 956 4.24 26.63 1.48
CA GLU A 956 5.63 26.54 1.97
C GLU A 956 5.79 25.71 3.24
N THR A 957 4.76 25.65 4.10
CA THR A 957 4.81 24.89 5.33
C THR A 957 4.81 23.38 5.02
N SER A 958 5.92 22.72 5.34
CA SER A 958 6.03 21.26 5.22
C SER A 958 5.24 20.55 6.32
N LEU A 959 4.91 19.27 6.13
CA LEU A 959 4.30 18.47 7.20
C LEU A 959 5.24 18.36 8.41
N PHE A 960 6.56 18.33 8.17
CA PHE A 960 7.56 18.31 9.22
C PHE A 960 7.52 19.57 10.09
N GLU A 961 7.45 20.75 9.47
CA GLU A 961 7.33 22.04 10.18
C GLU A 961 6.05 22.11 11.01
N TYR A 962 4.91 21.74 10.41
CA TYR A 962 3.63 21.68 11.12
C TYR A 962 3.67 20.74 12.34
N LEU A 963 4.29 19.56 12.21
CA LEU A 963 4.44 18.63 13.31
C LEU A 963 5.44 19.14 14.36
N GLU A 964 6.53 19.79 13.97
CA GLU A 964 7.50 20.33 14.92
C GLU A 964 6.86 21.34 15.88
N GLU A 965 6.00 22.21 15.36
CA GLU A 965 5.30 23.24 16.13
C GLU A 965 4.24 22.66 17.09
N HIS A 966 3.58 21.54 16.75
CA HIS A 966 2.36 21.07 17.45
C HIS A 966 2.49 19.68 18.11
N LEU A 967 3.51 18.89 17.79
CA LEU A 967 3.69 17.56 18.37
C LEU A 967 4.16 17.65 19.83
N ASN A 968 3.73 16.70 20.65
CA ASN A 968 4.17 16.53 22.03
C ASN A 968 5.70 16.48 22.15
N ASP A 969 6.28 17.22 23.11
CA ASP A 969 7.73 17.28 23.36
C ASP A 969 8.36 15.91 23.63
N LYS A 970 7.59 14.93 24.13
CA LYS A 970 8.09 13.55 24.32
C LYS A 970 8.29 12.78 23.01
N CYS A 971 7.73 13.26 21.91
CA CYS A 971 7.77 12.63 20.59
C CYS A 971 8.60 13.42 19.57
N LYS A 972 9.30 14.48 20.01
CA LYS A 972 10.20 15.25 19.15
C LYS A 972 11.54 15.55 19.83
N SER A 973 12.61 15.61 19.05
CA SER A 973 13.95 15.94 19.54
C SER A 973 14.74 16.75 18.51
N ILE A 974 15.79 17.45 18.98
CA ILE A 974 16.73 18.19 18.15
C ILE A 974 18.17 17.72 18.42
N LEU A 975 18.95 17.55 17.36
CA LEU A 975 20.40 17.34 17.47
C LEU A 975 21.11 18.70 17.58
N ASP A 976 21.93 18.87 18.60
CA ASP A 976 22.60 20.12 18.95
C ASP A 976 24.13 20.12 18.70
N GLU A 977 24.77 18.98 18.44
CA GLU A 977 26.23 18.91 18.20
C GLU A 977 26.57 18.71 16.71
N GLN A 978 27.36 19.61 16.12
CA GLN A 978 27.82 19.56 14.73
C GLN A 978 29.31 19.21 14.58
N TYR A 979 29.63 18.45 13.53
CA TYR A 979 30.97 17.89 13.26
C TYR A 979 31.53 18.27 11.87
N ARG A 980 30.80 19.07 11.11
CA ARG A 980 31.12 19.40 9.71
C ARG A 980 32.02 20.63 9.63
N MET A 981 31.52 21.73 10.17
CA MET A 981 31.97 23.10 9.92
C MET A 981 33.07 23.50 10.89
N ASN A 982 33.94 24.42 10.46
CA ASN A 982 34.80 25.18 11.36
C ASN A 982 33.95 25.83 12.47
N PRO A 983 34.43 25.90 13.73
CA PRO A 983 33.67 26.49 14.84
C PRO A 983 33.09 27.89 14.55
N ILE A 984 33.81 28.74 13.82
CA ILE A 984 33.37 30.11 13.48
C ILE A 984 32.21 30.13 12.51
N ILE A 985 32.24 29.23 11.50
CA ILE A 985 31.13 29.06 10.57
C ILE A 985 29.95 28.42 11.29
N GLY A 986 30.19 27.40 12.13
CA GLY A 986 29.17 26.72 12.91
C GLY A 986 28.44 27.65 13.88
N GLU A 987 29.16 28.56 14.54
CA GLU A 987 28.59 29.54 15.46
C GLU A 987 27.78 30.62 14.72
N LEU A 988 28.24 31.10 13.55
CA LEU A 988 27.42 31.95 12.67
C LEU A 988 26.07 31.28 12.37
N ILE A 989 26.11 30.02 11.91
CA ILE A 989 24.89 29.26 11.59
C ILE A 989 24.01 29.09 12.83
N SER A 990 24.61 28.77 13.98
CA SER A 990 23.93 28.58 15.26
C SER A 990 23.17 29.84 15.69
N GLN A 991 23.83 30.99 15.72
CA GLN A 991 23.24 32.26 16.14
C GLN A 991 22.17 32.77 15.16
N MET A 992 22.37 32.59 13.85
CA MET A 992 21.46 33.12 12.83
C MET A 992 20.22 32.26 12.60
N PHE A 993 20.30 30.94 12.78
CA PHE A 993 19.23 30.02 12.36
C PHE A 993 18.72 29.05 13.44
N TYR A 994 19.44 28.88 14.55
CA TYR A 994 19.14 27.88 15.59
C TYR A 994 19.22 28.44 17.02
N ASP A 995 18.98 29.75 17.20
CA ASP A 995 18.93 30.42 18.51
C ASP A 995 20.18 30.21 19.39
N GLY A 996 21.34 29.98 18.79
CA GLY A 996 22.59 29.71 19.52
C GLY A 996 22.68 28.31 20.15
N LYS A 997 21.76 27.40 19.84
CA LYS A 997 21.71 26.04 20.42
C LYS A 997 22.65 25.03 19.76
N LEU A 998 23.16 25.32 18.55
CA LEU A 998 24.06 24.42 17.82
C LEU A 998 25.51 24.61 18.29
N ILE A 999 26.15 23.52 18.71
CA ILE A 999 27.48 23.45 19.33
C ILE A 999 28.46 22.80 18.36
N SER A 1000 29.60 23.45 18.14
CA SER A 1000 30.69 22.93 17.31
C SER A 1000 31.61 21.99 18.10
N ARG A 1001 31.72 20.72 17.69
CA ARG A 1001 32.66 19.73 18.26
C ARG A 1001 33.96 19.58 17.44
N THR A 1002 34.12 20.37 16.40
CA THR A 1002 35.35 20.48 15.62
C THR A 1002 36.35 21.41 16.31
N SER A 1003 37.65 21.26 16.03
CA SER A 1003 38.69 22.19 16.50
C SER A 1003 39.09 23.15 15.39
N LYS A 1004 39.30 24.43 15.72
CA LYS A 1004 39.75 25.47 14.77
C LYS A 1004 40.99 25.01 14.00
N ASP A 1005 42.01 24.52 14.71
CA ASP A 1005 43.28 24.07 14.12
C ASP A 1005 43.14 22.93 13.08
N LYS A 1006 42.10 22.10 13.18
CA LYS A 1006 41.87 20.98 12.24
C LYS A 1006 40.98 21.35 11.07
N LYS A 1007 40.26 22.47 11.16
CA LYS A 1007 39.22 22.90 10.21
C LYS A 1007 39.50 24.29 9.67
N SER A 1008 40.76 24.70 9.63
CA SER A 1008 41.20 25.96 9.03
C SER A 1008 42.26 25.65 7.97
N ILE A 1009 42.26 26.44 6.90
CA ILE A 1009 43.26 26.38 5.84
C ILE A 1009 44.22 27.54 6.09
N PRO A 1010 45.54 27.31 6.17
CA PRO A 1010 46.50 28.36 6.48
C PRO A 1010 46.80 29.23 5.24
N LEU A 1011 45.78 29.92 4.74
CA LEU A 1011 45.87 30.82 3.60
C LEU A 1011 46.28 32.22 4.05
N LYS A 1012 47.43 32.69 3.55
CA LYS A 1012 47.98 34.03 3.84
C LYS A 1012 47.11 35.12 3.24
N VAL A 1013 46.54 34.89 2.05
CA VAL A 1013 45.62 35.84 1.39
C VAL A 1013 44.44 36.28 2.27
N PHE A 1014 44.05 35.47 3.27
CA PHE A 1014 42.96 35.79 4.18
C PHE A 1014 43.39 35.85 5.65
N ASP A 1015 44.67 36.01 5.94
CA ASP A 1015 45.22 36.01 7.30
C ASP A 1015 44.76 34.79 8.14
N ASN A 1016 44.61 33.62 7.50
CA ASN A 1016 44.10 32.36 8.07
C ASN A 1016 42.65 32.40 8.62
N ASN A 1017 41.85 33.41 8.26
CA ASN A 1017 40.45 33.51 8.67
C ASN A 1017 39.59 32.45 7.97
N SER A 1018 38.61 31.89 8.70
CA SER A 1018 37.69 30.86 8.19
C SER A 1018 36.37 31.44 7.65
N LEU A 1019 36.10 32.72 7.89
CA LEU A 1019 34.95 33.45 7.35
C LEU A 1019 35.41 34.78 6.76
N VAL A 1020 35.24 34.94 5.45
CA VAL A 1020 35.71 36.11 4.71
C VAL A 1020 34.56 36.73 3.92
N TRP A 1021 34.43 38.05 3.98
CA TRP A 1021 33.59 38.83 3.09
C TRP A 1021 34.44 39.67 2.15
N LEU A 1022 34.45 39.33 0.86
CA LEU A 1022 35.04 40.12 -0.21
C LEU A 1022 34.03 41.17 -0.69
N SER A 1023 34.15 42.37 -0.15
CA SER A 1023 33.26 43.48 -0.42
C SER A 1023 33.59 44.13 -1.76
N THR A 1024 32.61 44.16 -2.67
CA THR A 1024 32.72 44.88 -3.94
C THR A 1024 32.21 46.32 -3.86
N ALA A 1025 31.93 46.84 -2.66
CA ALA A 1025 31.30 48.16 -2.47
C ALA A 1025 32.16 49.31 -3.02
N CYS A 1026 33.48 49.21 -2.93
CA CYS A 1026 34.41 50.23 -3.45
C CYS A 1026 34.65 50.18 -4.97
N ARG A 1027 34.13 49.16 -5.67
CA ARG A 1027 34.35 49.00 -7.12
C ARG A 1027 33.29 49.71 -7.94
N ASN A 1028 33.72 50.37 -9.01
CA ASN A 1028 32.83 51.12 -9.92
C ASN A 1028 32.00 50.21 -10.85
N ASP A 1029 32.43 48.97 -11.05
CA ASP A 1029 31.80 47.97 -11.94
C ASP A 1029 30.90 46.97 -11.18
N ASN A 1030 30.61 47.22 -9.89
CA ASN A 1030 29.91 46.30 -9.00
C ASN A 1030 28.38 46.17 -9.20
N LYS A 1031 27.81 46.82 -10.23
CA LYS A 1031 26.36 46.89 -10.44
C LYS A 1031 25.79 45.57 -10.98
N GLU A 1032 24.59 45.22 -10.52
CA GLU A 1032 23.84 44.06 -11.02
C GLU A 1032 23.35 44.28 -12.47
N GLU A 1033 23.36 43.22 -13.28
CA GLU A 1033 22.78 43.18 -14.63
C GLU A 1033 21.46 42.40 -14.60
N ILE A 1034 20.43 42.95 -15.23
CA ILE A 1034 19.12 42.30 -15.38
C ILE A 1034 19.12 41.46 -16.66
N ILE A 1035 18.81 40.18 -16.53
CA ILE A 1035 18.72 39.21 -17.63
C ILE A 1035 17.29 38.72 -17.74
N ARG A 1036 16.74 38.73 -18.95
CA ARG A 1036 15.40 38.22 -19.22
C ARG A 1036 15.45 36.70 -19.46
N SER A 1037 14.65 35.95 -18.72
CA SER A 1037 14.46 34.50 -18.87
C SER A 1037 12.96 34.24 -19.02
N GLY A 1038 12.51 34.12 -20.27
CA GLY A 1038 11.09 34.04 -20.62
C GLY A 1038 10.29 35.26 -20.13
N GLN A 1039 9.29 35.03 -19.29
CA GLN A 1039 8.46 36.07 -18.65
C GLN A 1039 9.08 36.65 -17.36
N TYR A 1040 10.22 36.11 -16.90
CA TYR A 1040 10.83 36.48 -15.62
C TYR A 1040 12.16 37.23 -15.82
N TYR A 1041 12.54 37.99 -14.80
CA TYR A 1041 13.85 38.61 -14.72
C TYR A 1041 14.72 37.84 -13.72
N THR A 1042 15.94 37.53 -14.14
CA THR A 1042 17.01 36.98 -13.31
C THR A 1042 18.19 37.95 -13.34
N TYR A 1043 19.18 37.75 -12.48
CA TYR A 1043 20.24 38.74 -12.28
C TYR A 1043 21.61 38.07 -12.30
N ARG A 1044 22.63 38.84 -12.70
CA ARG A 1044 24.03 38.45 -12.65
C ARG A 1044 24.92 39.64 -12.33
N ASN A 1045 26.13 39.39 -11.87
CA ASN A 1045 27.11 40.41 -11.54
C ASN A 1045 28.50 39.98 -12.06
N ARG A 1046 29.01 40.68 -13.07
CA ARG A 1046 30.30 40.38 -13.70
C ARG A 1046 31.49 40.72 -12.81
N CYS A 1047 31.38 41.77 -12.01
CA CYS A 1047 32.41 42.17 -11.06
C CYS A 1047 32.62 41.06 -10.02
N GLU A 1048 31.55 40.56 -9.41
CA GLU A 1048 31.65 39.44 -8.47
C GLU A 1048 32.24 38.18 -9.13
N ALA A 1049 31.85 37.85 -10.36
CA ALA A 1049 32.40 36.71 -11.08
C ALA A 1049 33.91 36.86 -11.32
N ALA A 1050 34.38 38.05 -11.70
CA ALA A 1050 35.81 38.33 -11.88
C ALA A 1050 36.57 38.16 -10.56
N VAL A 1051 36.07 38.77 -9.48
CA VAL A 1051 36.68 38.69 -8.14
C VAL A 1051 36.78 37.24 -7.67
N ILE A 1052 35.74 36.42 -7.85
CA ILE A 1052 35.76 35.00 -7.47
C ILE A 1052 36.92 34.27 -8.16
N PHE A 1053 37.08 34.40 -9.48
CA PHE A 1053 38.14 33.70 -10.20
C PHE A 1053 39.55 34.27 -9.92
N GLU A 1054 39.67 35.58 -9.65
CA GLU A 1054 40.94 36.19 -9.23
C GLU A 1054 41.43 35.60 -7.91
N TYR A 1055 40.57 35.54 -6.88
CA TYR A 1055 40.95 34.95 -5.60
C TYR A 1055 41.10 33.43 -5.67
N LEU A 1056 40.33 32.72 -6.52
CA LEU A 1056 40.54 31.29 -6.73
C LEU A 1056 41.93 30.96 -7.29
N LEU A 1057 42.50 31.82 -8.14
CA LEU A 1057 43.87 31.65 -8.61
C LEU A 1057 44.87 31.81 -7.47
N LEU A 1058 44.73 32.85 -6.65
CA LEU A 1058 45.58 33.07 -5.48
C LEU A 1058 45.53 31.88 -4.51
N ILE A 1059 44.32 31.38 -4.24
CA ILE A 1059 44.13 30.19 -3.39
C ILE A 1059 44.78 28.96 -4.02
N ASN A 1060 44.62 28.74 -5.32
CA ASN A 1060 45.23 27.59 -6.00
C ASN A 1060 46.77 27.62 -5.89
N ASP A 1061 47.38 28.80 -6.03
CA ASP A 1061 48.83 28.98 -5.95
C ASP A 1061 49.33 28.75 -4.52
N GLU A 1062 48.66 29.30 -3.50
CA GLU A 1062 49.01 29.03 -2.09
C GLU A 1062 48.79 27.56 -1.69
N LEU A 1063 47.72 26.92 -2.18
CA LEU A 1063 47.49 25.49 -1.95
C LEU A 1063 48.57 24.63 -2.61
N GLU A 1064 49.14 25.08 -3.73
CA GLU A 1064 50.30 24.44 -4.35
C GLU A 1064 51.53 24.52 -3.44
N GLU A 1065 51.82 25.69 -2.87
CA GLU A 1065 52.91 25.88 -1.90
C GLU A 1065 52.74 24.97 -0.68
N LEU A 1066 51.49 24.84 -0.20
CA LEU A 1066 51.13 24.00 0.94
C LEU A 1066 51.01 22.50 0.59
N LYS A 1067 51.06 22.15 -0.70
CA LYS A 1067 50.83 20.78 -1.23
C LYS A 1067 49.50 20.19 -0.78
N LEU A 1068 48.47 21.02 -0.71
CA LEU A 1068 47.11 20.63 -0.35
C LEU A 1068 46.22 20.62 -1.59
N LYS A 1069 45.30 19.67 -1.63
CA LYS A 1069 44.20 19.68 -2.61
C LYS A 1069 42.89 19.91 -1.88
N LYS A 1070 42.02 20.74 -2.45
CA LYS A 1070 40.76 21.15 -1.83
C LYS A 1070 39.60 21.16 -2.81
N GLU A 1071 38.42 20.86 -2.29
CA GLU A 1071 37.16 20.96 -3.03
C GLU A 1071 36.52 22.33 -2.81
N VAL A 1072 36.08 22.95 -3.91
CA VAL A 1072 35.52 24.29 -3.93
C VAL A 1072 34.13 24.25 -4.53
N ALA A 1073 33.15 24.80 -3.81
CA ALA A 1073 31.83 25.09 -4.36
C ALA A 1073 31.70 26.59 -4.65
N ILE A 1074 31.25 26.95 -5.85
CA ILE A 1074 30.79 28.31 -6.17
C ILE A 1074 29.27 28.29 -6.23
N ILE A 1075 28.65 28.90 -5.22
CA ILE A 1075 27.21 28.94 -5.03
C ILE A 1075 26.70 30.32 -5.44
N ALA A 1076 25.79 30.35 -6.40
CA ALA A 1076 25.07 31.55 -6.78
C ALA A 1076 23.58 31.40 -6.49
N GLY A 1077 22.96 32.43 -5.91
CA GLY A 1077 21.50 32.42 -5.75
C GLY A 1077 20.77 32.42 -7.10
N TYR A 1078 21.30 33.13 -8.10
CA TYR A 1078 20.63 33.39 -9.37
C TYR A 1078 21.14 32.47 -10.48
N ARG A 1079 20.23 31.87 -11.25
CA ARG A 1079 20.57 30.97 -12.37
C ARG A 1079 21.46 31.66 -13.42
N ALA A 1080 21.18 32.92 -13.77
CA ALA A 1080 22.01 33.66 -14.74
C ALA A 1080 23.42 33.96 -14.22
N GLN A 1081 23.61 34.10 -12.91
CA GLN A 1081 24.94 34.22 -12.32
C GLN A 1081 25.69 32.89 -12.39
N ARG A 1082 25.03 31.77 -12.05
CA ARG A 1082 25.61 30.44 -12.24
C ARG A 1082 26.05 30.24 -13.68
N ASP A 1083 25.19 30.52 -14.65
CA ASP A 1083 25.52 30.36 -16.08
C ASP A 1083 26.70 31.20 -16.52
N LEU A 1084 26.79 32.44 -16.03
CA LEU A 1084 27.95 33.29 -16.25
C LEU A 1084 29.23 32.67 -15.67
N LEU A 1085 29.19 32.23 -14.41
CA LEU A 1085 30.33 31.62 -13.71
C LEU A 1085 30.79 30.33 -14.41
N THR A 1086 29.87 29.44 -14.76
CA THR A 1086 30.15 28.19 -15.50
C THR A 1086 30.78 28.48 -16.84
N SER A 1087 30.21 29.41 -17.62
CA SER A 1087 30.77 29.79 -18.93
C SER A 1087 32.19 30.36 -18.82
N ILE A 1088 32.45 31.21 -17.83
CA ILE A 1088 33.79 31.76 -17.59
C ILE A 1088 34.77 30.66 -17.17
N TYR A 1089 34.36 29.77 -16.27
CA TYR A 1089 35.16 28.65 -15.81
C TYR A 1089 35.59 27.74 -16.97
N GLU A 1090 34.62 27.24 -17.75
CA GLU A 1090 34.88 26.31 -18.85
C GLU A 1090 35.75 26.93 -19.94
N SER A 1091 35.51 28.20 -20.28
CA SER A 1091 36.20 28.87 -21.39
C SER A 1091 37.62 29.36 -21.05
N LYS A 1092 37.90 29.75 -19.80
CA LYS A 1092 39.15 30.44 -19.44
C LYS A 1092 39.97 29.78 -18.33
N TYR A 1093 39.33 29.06 -17.41
CA TYR A 1093 39.96 28.68 -16.14
C TYR A 1093 40.03 27.17 -15.88
N SER A 1094 39.23 26.34 -16.57
CA SER A 1094 39.14 24.89 -16.35
C SER A 1094 40.52 24.19 -16.37
N ALA A 1095 41.42 24.60 -17.26
CA ALA A 1095 42.77 24.04 -17.37
C ALA A 1095 43.81 24.66 -16.41
N ARG A 1096 43.45 25.68 -15.62
CA ARG A 1096 44.39 26.43 -14.76
C ARG A 1096 44.40 25.94 -13.31
N PHE A 1097 43.43 25.12 -12.92
CA PHE A 1097 43.26 24.67 -11.54
C PHE A 1097 43.69 23.21 -11.40
N ASN A 1098 44.84 22.99 -10.77
CA ASN A 1098 45.41 21.65 -10.56
C ASN A 1098 45.26 21.15 -9.12
N ASN A 1099 45.12 22.09 -8.18
CA ASN A 1099 45.06 21.83 -6.74
C ASN A 1099 43.65 22.03 -6.16
N ILE A 1100 42.72 22.58 -6.96
CA ILE A 1100 41.32 22.73 -6.57
C ILE A 1100 40.38 22.04 -7.55
N THR A 1101 39.36 21.39 -7.01
CA THR A 1101 38.25 20.84 -7.79
C THR A 1101 37.04 21.73 -7.60
N ILE A 1102 36.55 22.33 -8.67
CA ILE A 1102 35.48 23.34 -8.63
C ILE A 1102 34.15 22.74 -9.10
N GLU A 1103 33.12 22.92 -8.28
CA GLU A 1103 31.73 22.71 -8.65
C GLU A 1103 30.98 24.05 -8.64
N ILE A 1104 30.19 24.35 -9.68
CA ILE A 1104 29.43 25.61 -9.80
C ILE A 1104 27.95 25.29 -9.94
N ASN A 1105 27.13 25.77 -9.01
CA ASN A 1105 25.70 25.47 -9.02
C ASN A 1105 24.86 26.48 -8.22
N THR A 1106 23.54 26.32 -8.26
CA THR A 1106 22.61 27.07 -7.40
C THR A 1106 22.51 26.47 -6.00
N VAL A 1107 21.97 27.25 -5.05
CA VAL A 1107 21.78 26.82 -3.65
C VAL A 1107 21.01 25.49 -3.56
N ASP A 1108 19.90 25.36 -4.32
CA ASP A 1108 19.03 24.18 -4.27
C ASP A 1108 19.73 22.89 -4.72
N ALA A 1109 20.72 22.99 -5.62
CA ALA A 1109 21.46 21.85 -6.17
C ALA A 1109 22.58 21.34 -5.24
N PHE A 1110 23.12 22.21 -4.37
CA PHE A 1110 24.15 21.85 -3.38
C PHE A 1110 23.60 21.21 -2.11
N GLN A 1111 22.28 20.99 -2.02
CA GLN A 1111 21.70 20.34 -0.86
C GLN A 1111 22.24 18.92 -0.67
N GLY A 1112 22.47 18.53 0.58
CA GLY A 1112 23.09 17.25 0.93
C GLY A 1112 24.61 17.15 0.68
N ARG A 1113 25.23 18.11 -0.04
CA ARG A 1113 26.68 18.14 -0.31
C ARG A 1113 27.46 18.91 0.76
N GLU A 1114 28.77 18.72 0.80
CA GLU A 1114 29.71 19.44 1.65
C GLU A 1114 30.99 19.68 0.84
N THR A 1115 31.63 20.84 0.99
CA THR A 1115 32.91 21.14 0.34
C THR A 1115 33.85 21.83 1.31
N ASP A 1116 35.16 21.76 1.06
CA ASP A 1116 36.14 22.36 1.97
C ASP A 1116 36.04 23.90 1.95
N ILE A 1117 35.93 24.47 0.76
CA ILE A 1117 35.80 25.91 0.52
C ILE A 1117 34.47 26.20 -0.18
N VAL A 1118 33.77 27.25 0.24
CA VAL A 1118 32.56 27.76 -0.42
C VAL A 1118 32.73 29.22 -0.78
N PHE A 1119 32.50 29.55 -2.04
CA PHE A 1119 32.28 30.91 -2.52
C PHE A 1119 30.79 31.15 -2.70
N TYR A 1120 30.24 32.17 -2.04
CA TYR A 1120 28.86 32.59 -2.22
C TYR A 1120 28.80 33.95 -2.93
N SER A 1121 28.24 33.99 -4.14
CA SER A 1121 28.02 35.23 -4.90
C SER A 1121 26.67 35.85 -4.53
N VAL A 1122 26.72 37.07 -4.00
CA VAL A 1122 25.53 37.81 -3.54
C VAL A 1122 24.73 38.36 -4.72
N VAL A 1123 25.37 38.73 -5.83
CA VAL A 1123 24.79 39.28 -7.07
C VAL A 1123 24.13 40.66 -6.93
N ARG A 1124 23.32 40.85 -5.88
CA ARG A 1124 22.49 42.04 -5.66
C ARG A 1124 23.36 43.22 -5.23
N SER A 1125 23.30 44.27 -6.03
CA SER A 1125 24.05 45.50 -5.83
C SER A 1125 23.26 46.65 -6.47
N ASN A 1126 22.35 47.23 -5.68
CA ASN A 1126 21.41 48.27 -6.10
C ASN A 1126 21.21 49.30 -4.99
N GLU A 1127 20.80 50.52 -5.37
CA GLU A 1127 20.65 51.63 -4.44
C GLU A 1127 19.40 51.51 -3.55
N GLU A 1128 18.42 50.70 -3.94
CA GLU A 1128 17.16 50.54 -3.19
C GLU A 1128 17.27 49.52 -2.04
N GLY A 1129 18.38 48.77 -1.95
CA GLY A 1129 18.55 47.70 -0.96
C GLY A 1129 17.63 46.51 -1.19
N ASN A 1130 17.23 46.25 -2.44
CA ASN A 1130 16.33 45.16 -2.80
C ASN A 1130 17.11 43.84 -2.95
N LEU A 1131 16.78 42.87 -2.10
CA LEU A 1131 17.41 41.54 -2.07
C LEU A 1131 16.78 40.53 -3.03
N GLY A 1132 15.59 40.81 -3.58
CA GLY A 1132 14.84 39.81 -4.34
C GLY A 1132 14.52 38.58 -3.48
N PHE A 1133 14.90 37.38 -3.93
CA PHE A 1133 14.70 36.14 -3.16
C PHE A 1133 15.80 35.90 -2.10
N LEU A 1134 16.89 36.67 -2.08
CA LEU A 1134 17.97 36.49 -1.09
C LEU A 1134 17.56 36.86 0.34
N LYS A 1135 16.35 37.42 0.51
CA LYS A 1135 15.72 37.60 1.82
C LYS A 1135 15.40 36.28 2.54
N ASP A 1136 15.37 35.16 1.81
CA ASP A 1136 15.09 33.84 2.39
C ASP A 1136 16.27 33.32 3.22
N ALA A 1137 16.15 33.46 4.53
CA ALA A 1137 17.11 32.99 5.52
C ALA A 1137 17.44 31.48 5.37
N ARG A 1138 16.48 30.65 4.95
CA ARG A 1138 16.67 29.19 4.80
C ARG A 1138 17.65 28.86 3.67
N ARG A 1139 17.60 29.61 2.57
CA ARG A 1139 18.55 29.48 1.44
C ARG A 1139 19.96 29.86 1.85
N LEU A 1140 20.12 30.91 2.67
CA LEU A 1140 21.42 31.32 3.21
C LEU A 1140 21.98 30.28 4.18
N ASN A 1141 21.16 29.76 5.09
CA ASN A 1141 21.52 28.66 5.98
C ASN A 1141 22.06 27.46 5.18
N VAL A 1142 21.36 27.06 4.13
CA VAL A 1142 21.80 25.95 3.26
C VAL A 1142 23.08 26.26 2.51
N ALA A 1143 23.26 27.47 1.97
CA ALA A 1143 24.46 27.83 1.23
C ALA A 1143 25.71 27.88 2.14
N PHE A 1144 25.59 28.54 3.28
CA PHE A 1144 26.71 28.80 4.18
C PHE A 1144 27.15 27.53 4.92
N SER A 1145 26.20 26.67 5.29
CA SER A 1145 26.48 25.40 5.98
C SER A 1145 27.10 24.29 5.10
N ARG A 1146 27.40 24.58 3.83
CA ARG A 1146 28.17 23.67 2.95
C ARG A 1146 29.67 23.76 3.19
N ALA A 1147 30.15 24.88 3.74
CA ALA A 1147 31.56 25.12 3.98
C ALA A 1147 32.06 24.31 5.18
N ARG A 1148 33.07 23.46 4.97
CA ARG A 1148 33.71 22.71 6.06
C ARG A 1148 34.81 23.53 6.73
N GLU A 1149 35.60 24.27 5.97
CA GLU A 1149 36.83 24.92 6.48
C GLU A 1149 36.86 26.43 6.22
N LEU A 1150 36.39 26.88 5.05
CA LEU A 1150 36.43 28.29 4.65
C LEU A 1150 35.16 28.71 3.91
N LEU A 1151 34.50 29.75 4.41
CA LEU A 1151 33.36 30.40 3.77
C LEU A 1151 33.76 31.80 3.29
N ILE A 1152 33.61 32.04 1.99
CA ILE A 1152 33.90 33.32 1.33
C ILE A 1152 32.62 33.86 0.72
N VAL A 1153 32.18 35.03 1.18
CA VAL A 1153 31.03 35.74 0.62
C VAL A 1153 31.52 36.88 -0.26
N VAL A 1154 31.06 36.93 -1.51
CA VAL A 1154 31.49 37.95 -2.49
C VAL A 1154 30.31 38.82 -2.87
N GLY A 1155 30.44 40.13 -2.67
CA GLY A 1155 29.45 41.10 -3.13
C GLY A 1155 29.37 42.37 -2.30
N ASN A 1156 28.44 43.24 -2.68
CA ASN A 1156 28.29 44.57 -2.10
C ASN A 1156 27.56 44.52 -0.75
N HIS A 1157 28.31 44.43 0.35
CA HIS A 1157 27.74 44.36 1.71
C HIS A 1157 26.87 45.57 2.06
N GLN A 1158 27.22 46.77 1.56
CA GLN A 1158 26.46 48.01 1.84
C GLN A 1158 25.09 48.00 1.16
N ALA A 1159 25.00 47.44 -0.05
CA ALA A 1159 23.72 47.31 -0.74
C ALA A 1159 22.79 46.33 -0.01
N VAL A 1160 23.32 45.18 0.44
CA VAL A 1160 22.48 44.14 1.06
C VAL A 1160 22.14 44.39 2.53
N THR A 1161 22.85 45.28 3.23
CA THR A 1161 22.54 45.66 4.62
C THR A 1161 21.77 46.97 4.75
N ARG A 1162 21.46 47.65 3.64
CA ARG A 1162 20.80 48.97 3.63
C ARG A 1162 19.42 48.97 4.30
N LYS A 1163 18.65 47.89 4.16
CA LYS A 1163 17.35 47.70 4.83
C LYS A 1163 17.52 46.77 6.03
N ILE A 1164 17.10 47.21 7.21
CA ILE A 1164 17.19 46.41 8.45
C ILE A 1164 16.07 45.36 8.51
N ILE A 1165 14.85 45.75 8.11
CA ILE A 1165 13.65 44.89 8.11
C ILE A 1165 13.18 44.71 6.66
N LEU A 1166 12.86 43.47 6.29
CA LEU A 1166 12.34 43.07 4.98
C LEU A 1166 11.04 42.30 5.19
N ASP A 1167 9.93 42.83 4.67
CA ASP A 1167 8.60 42.20 4.74
C ASP A 1167 8.18 41.74 6.16
N GLY A 1168 8.59 42.50 7.19
CA GLY A 1168 8.28 42.20 8.59
C GLY A 1168 9.24 41.21 9.28
N GLN A 1169 10.30 40.76 8.61
CA GLN A 1169 11.37 39.93 9.18
C GLN A 1169 12.71 40.67 9.16
N ASP A 1170 13.61 40.27 10.07
CA ASP A 1170 14.96 40.82 10.11
C ASP A 1170 15.76 40.42 8.87
N ASN A 1171 16.54 41.36 8.34
CA ASN A 1171 17.41 41.09 7.21
C ASN A 1171 18.57 40.18 7.64
N PRO A 1172 18.69 38.94 7.09
CA PRO A 1172 19.71 38.00 7.52
C PRO A 1172 21.14 38.51 7.27
N PHE A 1173 21.36 39.34 6.24
CA PHE A 1173 22.69 39.91 5.96
C PHE A 1173 23.13 40.93 7.00
N VAL A 1174 22.21 41.60 7.68
CA VAL A 1174 22.54 42.52 8.79
C VAL A 1174 23.10 41.72 9.96
N GLY A 1175 22.44 40.61 10.32
CA GLY A 1175 22.92 39.69 11.36
C GLY A 1175 24.28 39.08 11.02
N ILE A 1176 24.47 38.62 9.77
CA ILE A 1176 25.76 38.09 9.30
C ILE A 1176 26.88 39.13 9.43
N MET A 1177 26.65 40.37 9.00
CA MET A 1177 27.66 41.43 9.11
C MET A 1177 27.94 41.82 10.57
N GLN A 1178 26.91 41.86 11.43
CA GLN A 1178 27.10 42.08 12.87
C GLN A 1178 27.95 40.98 13.51
N TYR A 1179 27.72 39.72 13.13
CA TYR A 1179 28.53 38.59 13.59
C TYR A 1179 30.00 38.74 13.16
N ILE A 1180 30.25 39.02 11.88
CA ILE A 1180 31.61 39.22 11.36
C ILE A 1180 32.32 40.38 12.09
N TYR A 1181 31.62 41.50 12.32
CA TYR A 1181 32.21 42.65 13.03
C TYR A 1181 32.43 42.41 14.52
N SER A 1182 31.67 41.51 15.13
CA SER A 1182 31.85 41.14 16.54
C SER A 1182 32.99 40.13 16.73
N ASN A 1183 33.35 39.38 15.68
CA ASN A 1183 34.36 38.31 15.70
C ASN A 1183 35.55 38.60 14.77
N ARG A 1184 36.10 39.82 14.82
CA ARG A 1184 37.19 40.27 13.92
C ARG A 1184 38.52 39.53 14.07
N GLU A 1185 38.69 38.75 15.13
CA GLU A 1185 39.90 37.93 15.31
C GLU A 1185 39.92 36.70 14.39
N ASP A 1186 38.74 36.21 13.97
CA ASP A 1186 38.60 35.00 13.14
C ASP A 1186 37.76 35.24 11.86
N CYS A 1187 37.30 36.47 11.64
CA CYS A 1187 36.54 36.88 10.45
C CYS A 1187 37.17 38.10 9.78
N LEU A 1188 37.15 38.12 8.44
CA LEU A 1188 37.71 39.20 7.63
C LEU A 1188 36.64 39.86 6.75
N VAL A 1189 36.62 41.20 6.71
CA VAL A 1189 35.94 41.97 5.66
C VAL A 1189 37.00 42.70 4.86
N GLU A 1190 37.18 42.31 3.61
CA GLU A 1190 38.17 42.89 2.70
C GLU A 1190 37.45 43.71 1.62
N GLU A 1191 37.79 44.99 1.52
CA GLU A 1191 37.30 45.85 0.42
C GLU A 1191 38.16 45.60 -0.82
N VAL A 1192 37.55 44.97 -1.83
CA VAL A 1192 38.20 44.71 -3.12
C VAL A 1192 38.23 46.02 -3.90
N LYS A 1193 39.43 46.47 -4.28
CA LYS A 1193 39.65 47.75 -4.97
C LYS A 1193 39.58 47.65 -6.48
#